data_AF-A0A8H7B1Q5-F1
#
_entry.id   AF-A0A8H7B1Q5-F1
#
_cell.length_a   1.000
_cell.length_b   1.000
_cell.length_c   1.000
_cell.angle_alpha   90.00
_cell.angle_beta   90.00
_cell.angle_gamma   90.00
#
_symmetry.space_group_name_H-M   'P 1'
#
loop_
_entity.id
_entity.type
_entity.pdbx_description
1 polymer ?
#
loop_
_entity_poly.entity_id
_entity_poly.type
_entity_poly.pdbx_seq_one_letter_code
_entity_poly.pdbx_strand_id
1 'polypeptide(L)'
;MPMFAMRSFRATPMTSPGLVRLPQADPRFLKLKQQLFTARYVNPRNFAIGLAIPTERYIPTWLYTHIKTKATVTLTMNRSLSVRSKKGGGSGSGEKSAPKHRFTMASLRGTQQPELSKKLFKIIKSENHAIGAYEAAARERVGIAQQLSEWGEATEDETISEISDKLGVLLAEIAEQEDIYAQALEEYRGVLKQIRNTESSVQPSRDHKTKVSDEIAKLKYKEPQSTKIVQLEQELVRAEAQSLVAEAQLSNITRQKFKEAYDHHFAATIERAEKQIILAKHARRLLNLVDDTPIVPGDVHPPFAEVEAARQVLTDAEDDLRHYQLDVEPIHSNAGNLGVGAMPGAPVSGVGAGETSGVPVPESTTYEISAAVAMADRKKRDRYAAGTGYQFGANTQEAAQGAGVPPPVVPGYGAPAPSYGAPSPAYGAPSPGFGAPTPGYGAPAQGYGQPMPQDPNALNQQFGQMNIGQGQAAPQVQQPAAATQQNQLFPSDLIAQPFHVSELYNPPPPINLPSNAAATPSEFANESSKYLRCTLNTIPTNHSLLKKSKLPFALIISPYASLHDSEDPVPVVHDQVISRCRRCRAYINPFVSFLDHGHRWRCNMCNLTNDVPQAFDWDAAQQKSVDRWQRPELNYAVTEFVAPQEYMVRPPQPLCYYILLDCTQGAVNSGLLAVVSRVIKESLGRIPNADGRTRIGFMAVDNGLHFFGIPPDNSESNEPQQLVVSDLDEPYLPMPSDLLVSLSQCRNNIETFLDRLPTMFQNTHVPGFALGSALRSAHKLISPLGGKLTVIAASLPNVGHAALSPREDKSLLGTGKEGSLLQPANNWYKSFAVECSKNQVSVDMFLFSSQYQDVATLSNLPRFTAGQTYFYPGWNAARQEDVVKIATELADYLSAEIGLEAVLRVRATTGLRMSAFYGNFFNRSSDLCAFPAYPRDQAVVIEVAIDETISKPFACLQAAVLHTTSSGQRRIRVLTLAVPTTESLASVYASADAQAITTYFSHKAVERALSSGLDAARDALQAKVIEILSTYRKELAGGSMGGGGLQLPQNLRALPILFLGLIKNVGLRKSAQIPSDLRSAALDLLSTLPLRLLTQYIYPSFYSLHDMPDDAGVPEPTTGQITMPPALNLSSAAIVPYGLYLLDDGVNQFLWIGRDAVPALLNDVFGVEDRTQLKQGKASLPLLDNEYSERVRAVVEKSRDHKSKGVGSITLPTLYIIKEDGDPSLKLWAQTLLVEDRADQGESIVQWISKLREKVYQ
;
A
#
# COMPACT_ATOMS: atom_id res chain seq x y z
N MET A 1 28.67 16.37 39.52
CA MET A 1 29.61 16.87 40.57
C MET A 1 30.92 17.29 39.90
N PRO A 2 31.72 18.23 40.46
CA PRO A 2 31.30 19.35 41.35
C PRO A 2 32.13 20.69 41.24
N MET A 3 31.66 21.75 41.94
CA MET A 3 32.38 22.99 42.38
C MET A 3 32.79 24.05 41.31
N PHE A 4 32.95 25.37 41.56
CA PHE A 4 32.72 26.34 42.69
C PHE A 4 32.00 27.59 42.08
N ALA A 5 31.19 28.47 42.73
CA ALA A 5 31.30 29.31 43.95
C ALA A 5 32.41 30.42 43.89
N MET A 6 32.31 31.66 44.43
CA MET A 6 31.23 32.47 45.04
C MET A 6 31.70 33.95 45.22
N ARG A 7 30.78 34.96 45.28
CA ARG A 7 30.91 36.30 45.98
C ARG A 7 31.99 37.31 45.44
N SER A 8 32.03 38.63 45.74
CA SER A 8 31.05 39.62 46.29
C SER A 8 31.49 41.11 46.19
N PHE A 9 30.52 42.02 45.98
CA PHE A 9 30.37 43.41 46.53
C PHE A 9 31.31 44.62 46.17
N ARG A 10 30.70 45.59 45.44
CA ARG A 10 30.56 47.07 45.66
C ARG A 10 31.71 47.96 46.22
N ALA A 11 31.93 49.09 45.52
CA ALA A 11 31.88 50.46 46.08
C ALA A 11 31.63 51.53 44.97
N THR A 12 31.04 52.69 45.30
CA THR A 12 30.85 53.88 44.40
C THR A 12 30.88 55.18 45.20
N PRO A 13 31.29 56.32 44.60
CA PRO A 13 30.39 57.48 44.46
C PRO A 13 30.66 58.38 43.20
N MET A 14 30.01 59.52 42.94
CA MET A 14 28.56 59.83 42.89
C MET A 14 28.30 61.29 42.42
N THR A 15 27.67 61.49 41.25
CA THR A 15 26.87 62.68 40.84
C THR A 15 25.99 62.26 39.64
N SER A 16 24.67 62.48 39.45
CA SER A 16 23.54 63.24 40.05
C SER A 16 22.99 64.31 39.08
N PRO A 17 21.67 64.61 38.97
CA PRO A 17 20.47 63.85 39.43
C PRO A 17 19.24 63.85 38.46
N GLY A 18 18.17 63.08 38.77
CA GLY A 18 16.79 63.27 38.24
C GLY A 18 16.14 62.04 37.52
N LEU A 19 15.63 60.97 38.15
CA LEU A 19 14.38 60.79 38.95
C LEU A 19 13.06 60.80 38.10
N VAL A 20 12.07 59.90 38.23
CA VAL A 20 11.63 59.01 39.35
C VAL A 20 11.10 57.61 38.90
N ARG A 21 11.68 56.54 39.49
CA ARG A 21 11.20 55.21 40.02
C ARG A 21 9.93 54.41 39.54
N LEU A 22 10.07 53.08 39.68
CA LEU A 22 9.08 51.96 39.78
C LEU A 22 8.71 51.69 41.28
N PRO A 23 8.19 50.51 41.77
CA PRO A 23 7.41 49.37 41.21
C PRO A 23 6.18 48.94 42.09
N GLN A 24 5.39 47.91 41.71
CA GLN A 24 4.92 46.76 42.56
C GLN A 24 3.96 45.79 41.78
N ALA A 25 3.35 44.79 42.45
CA ALA A 25 2.73 43.58 41.86
C ALA A 25 1.22 43.40 42.18
N ASP A 26 0.57 42.45 41.47
CA ASP A 26 -0.63 41.59 41.76
C ASP A 26 -1.78 42.12 42.66
N PRO A 27 -3.11 41.89 42.40
CA PRO A 27 -3.64 40.74 41.65
C PRO A 27 -4.99 40.92 40.86
N ARG A 28 -5.50 39.79 40.33
CA ARG A 28 -6.93 39.43 40.04
C ARG A 28 -7.74 40.18 38.94
N PHE A 29 -8.48 39.34 38.20
CA PHE A 29 -9.86 39.51 37.71
C PHE A 29 -10.22 40.58 36.63
N LEU A 30 -10.45 40.04 35.42
CA LEU A 30 -11.78 39.96 34.77
C LEU A 30 -12.33 41.17 33.95
N LYS A 31 -13.03 40.79 32.86
CA LYS A 31 -14.12 41.49 32.14
C LYS A 31 -13.80 42.49 31.00
N LEU A 32 -13.91 41.91 29.80
CA LEU A 32 -14.76 42.36 28.66
C LEU A 32 -14.29 43.51 27.72
N LYS A 33 -14.46 43.21 26.42
CA LYS A 33 -14.91 44.05 25.27
C LYS A 33 -15.05 45.57 25.52
N GLN A 34 -14.75 46.46 24.57
CA GLN A 34 -15.44 46.54 23.27
C GLN A 34 -14.93 47.74 22.40
N GLN A 35 -14.94 47.63 21.06
CA GLN A 35 -14.89 48.74 20.05
C GLN A 35 -13.61 49.64 20.02
N LEU A 36 -13.28 50.42 18.97
CA LEU A 36 -13.49 50.36 17.49
C LEU A 36 -12.54 51.38 16.81
N PHE A 37 -12.07 51.08 15.58
CA PHE A 37 -11.42 52.03 14.63
C PHE A 37 -10.12 52.75 15.16
N THR A 38 -9.29 53.47 14.38
CA THR A 38 -9.27 53.90 12.96
C THR A 38 -7.82 54.11 12.47
N ALA A 39 -7.59 54.14 11.14
CA ALA A 39 -6.63 55.03 10.44
C ALA A 39 -5.08 54.78 10.57
N ARG A 40 -4.21 55.10 9.58
CA ARG A 40 -4.36 55.56 8.16
C ARG A 40 -3.02 55.50 7.37
N TYR A 41 -3.09 55.16 6.06
CA TYR A 41 -2.20 55.57 4.94
C TYR A 41 -0.69 55.15 4.98
N VAL A 42 0.08 55.12 3.86
CA VAL A 42 0.02 55.88 2.58
C VAL A 42 0.15 55.05 1.28
N ASN A 43 -0.64 55.51 0.30
CA ASN A 43 -0.84 55.24 -1.14
C ASN A 43 0.34 54.93 -2.12
N PRO A 44 0.03 54.59 -3.41
CA PRO A 44 0.92 53.90 -4.38
C PRO A 44 1.18 54.68 -5.69
N ARG A 45 1.67 54.01 -6.76
CA ARG A 45 1.38 54.35 -8.19
C ARG A 45 1.72 53.27 -9.25
N ASN A 46 0.71 52.94 -10.05
CA ASN A 46 0.62 52.73 -11.51
C ASN A 46 1.82 52.26 -12.37
N PHE A 47 1.56 51.30 -13.27
CA PHE A 47 1.54 51.53 -14.74
C PHE A 47 0.69 50.47 -15.46
N ALA A 48 0.43 50.59 -16.78
CA ALA A 48 -0.66 49.88 -17.47
C ALA A 48 -0.41 49.56 -18.97
N ILE A 49 -1.16 48.56 -19.49
CA ILE A 49 -1.56 48.29 -20.89
C ILE A 49 -0.45 48.04 -21.95
N GLY A 50 -0.61 46.96 -22.74
CA GLY A 50 0.13 46.74 -23.99
C GLY A 50 -0.42 45.57 -24.82
N LEU A 51 -0.97 45.86 -26.01
CA LEU A 51 -1.43 44.90 -27.03
C LEU A 51 -0.47 44.91 -28.23
N ALA A 52 -0.06 43.74 -28.74
CA ALA A 52 0.40 43.58 -30.13
C ALA A 52 0.48 42.10 -30.59
N ILE A 53 0.01 41.87 -31.81
CA ILE A 53 0.19 40.68 -32.68
C ILE A 53 0.65 41.29 -34.02
N PRO A 54 1.70 40.80 -34.73
CA PRO A 54 1.41 39.95 -35.93
C PRO A 54 2.54 39.04 -36.52
N THR A 55 2.12 37.94 -37.18
CA THR A 55 2.64 37.40 -38.48
C THR A 55 4.08 36.83 -38.62
N GLU A 56 4.46 35.96 -39.59
CA GLU A 56 3.77 35.29 -40.72
C GLU A 56 4.51 34.01 -41.26
N ARG A 57 3.78 33.11 -41.97
CA ARG A 57 4.20 32.14 -43.06
C ARG A 57 5.34 31.10 -42.79
N TYR A 58 5.42 29.92 -43.42
CA TYR A 58 5.20 29.55 -44.84
C TYR A 58 4.76 28.08 -45.08
N ILE A 59 4.21 27.78 -46.28
CA ILE A 59 3.79 26.45 -46.81
C ILE A 59 3.99 26.48 -48.35
N PRO A 60 4.27 25.37 -49.10
CA PRO A 60 3.33 24.27 -49.45
C PRO A 60 4.04 22.86 -49.44
N THR A 61 3.82 21.77 -50.22
CA THR A 61 3.03 21.44 -51.45
C THR A 61 2.80 19.91 -51.64
N TRP A 62 1.54 19.45 -51.86
CA TRP A 62 0.97 18.73 -53.04
C TRP A 62 1.70 17.55 -53.77
N LEU A 63 1.08 16.57 -54.49
CA LEU A 63 -0.29 15.97 -54.54
C LEU A 63 -0.36 14.76 -55.55
N TYR A 64 -1.37 13.86 -55.42
CA TYR A 64 -2.19 13.20 -56.50
C TYR A 64 -1.94 11.80 -57.13
N THR A 65 -2.98 10.94 -56.96
CA THR A 65 -3.73 10.00 -57.88
C THR A 65 -3.09 8.89 -58.76
N HIS A 66 -3.66 7.67 -58.66
CA HIS A 66 -4.47 7.04 -59.75
C HIS A 66 -5.43 5.91 -59.28
N ILE A 67 -6.29 5.39 -60.17
CA ILE A 67 -7.50 4.59 -59.88
C ILE A 67 -7.55 3.27 -60.69
N LYS A 68 -8.04 2.16 -60.11
CA LYS A 68 -8.91 1.17 -60.82
C LYS A 68 -9.63 0.14 -59.92
N THR A 69 -10.77 -0.33 -60.44
CA THR A 69 -11.74 -1.32 -59.90
C THR A 69 -11.31 -2.77 -60.25
N LYS A 70 -11.96 -3.89 -59.83
CA LYS A 70 -13.27 -4.17 -59.21
C LYS A 70 -13.34 -5.61 -58.65
N ALA A 71 -13.99 -5.85 -57.50
CA ALA A 71 -14.70 -7.11 -57.14
C ALA A 71 -15.46 -6.89 -55.81
N THR A 72 -16.59 -7.59 -55.57
CA THR A 72 -17.45 -7.32 -54.39
C THR A 72 -17.97 -8.61 -53.77
N VAL A 73 -17.89 -8.71 -52.44
CA VAL A 73 -18.58 -9.72 -51.61
C VAL A 73 -19.32 -8.97 -50.49
N THR A 74 -20.59 -9.30 -50.27
CA THR A 74 -21.50 -8.47 -49.47
C THR A 74 -21.51 -8.88 -47.99
N LEU A 75 -20.75 -8.19 -47.15
CA LEU A 75 -21.07 -8.09 -45.71
C LEU A 75 -22.30 -7.19 -45.51
N THR A 76 -23.11 -7.43 -44.49
CA THR A 76 -24.37 -6.72 -44.24
C THR A 76 -24.33 -6.08 -42.86
N MET A 77 -24.41 -4.75 -42.76
CA MET A 77 -24.45 -4.06 -41.46
C MET A 77 -25.70 -4.44 -40.65
N ASN A 78 -25.57 -4.34 -39.32
CA ASN A 78 -26.65 -4.58 -38.36
C ASN A 78 -27.71 -3.45 -38.34
N ARG A 79 -28.45 -3.32 -39.45
CA ARG A 79 -29.50 -2.31 -39.67
C ARG A 79 -30.75 -2.46 -38.77
N SER A 80 -30.75 -3.37 -37.80
CA SER A 80 -31.87 -3.64 -36.88
C SER A 80 -31.94 -2.72 -35.65
N LEU A 81 -31.03 -1.76 -35.51
CA LEU A 81 -30.97 -0.83 -34.36
C LEU A 81 -31.64 0.53 -34.58
N SER A 82 -32.11 0.87 -35.78
CA SER A 82 -32.84 2.14 -36.01
C SER A 82 -34.34 1.94 -35.70
N VAL A 83 -34.75 2.28 -34.47
CA VAL A 83 -36.05 1.87 -33.88
C VAL A 83 -37.15 2.94 -34.03
N ARG A 84 -37.56 3.25 -35.26
CA ARG A 84 -38.79 4.03 -35.52
C ARG A 84 -39.80 3.30 -36.42
N SER A 85 -40.45 2.26 -35.87
CA SER A 85 -41.74 1.76 -36.37
C SER A 85 -42.65 1.29 -35.21
N LYS A 86 -43.97 1.49 -35.33
CA LYS A 86 -44.92 1.39 -34.21
C LYS A 86 -45.43 -0.03 -33.94
N LYS A 87 -45.56 -0.37 -32.64
CA LYS A 87 -46.85 -0.65 -31.93
C LYS A 87 -46.88 -1.94 -31.07
N GLY A 88 -47.31 -1.80 -29.81
CA GLY A 88 -47.90 -2.90 -29.01
C GLY A 88 -47.29 -3.07 -27.61
N GLY A 89 -48.07 -2.82 -26.55
CA GLY A 89 -47.62 -2.94 -25.15
C GLY A 89 -48.11 -4.21 -24.45
N GLY A 90 -47.51 -4.52 -23.29
CA GLY A 90 -47.94 -5.59 -22.38
C GLY A 90 -47.10 -5.61 -21.11
N SER A 91 -47.74 -5.66 -19.94
CA SER A 91 -47.10 -5.61 -18.62
C SER A 91 -46.83 -7.00 -18.03
N GLY A 92 -45.73 -7.18 -17.30
CA GLY A 92 -45.48 -8.39 -16.51
C GLY A 92 -44.20 -8.32 -15.69
N SER A 93 -44.29 -8.53 -14.37
CA SER A 93 -43.16 -8.52 -13.43
C SER A 93 -42.51 -9.90 -13.26
N GLY A 94 -41.23 -9.93 -12.86
CA GLY A 94 -40.57 -11.18 -12.45
C GLY A 94 -39.04 -11.10 -12.36
N GLU A 95 -38.51 -10.91 -11.16
CA GLU A 95 -37.07 -11.05 -10.89
C GLU A 95 -36.56 -12.47 -11.16
N LYS A 96 -35.32 -12.61 -11.65
CA LYS A 96 -34.58 -13.89 -11.64
C LYS A 96 -33.12 -13.69 -11.25
N SER A 97 -32.72 -14.38 -10.18
CA SER A 97 -31.38 -14.34 -9.60
C SER A 97 -30.30 -14.97 -10.49
N ALA A 98 -29.10 -14.37 -10.49
CA ALA A 98 -27.92 -14.90 -11.18
C ALA A 98 -27.45 -16.28 -10.66
N PRO A 99 -26.85 -17.13 -11.52
CA PRO A 99 -26.44 -18.49 -11.16
C PRO A 99 -25.16 -18.54 -10.30
N LYS A 100 -25.13 -19.42 -9.30
CA LYS A 100 -23.95 -19.64 -8.44
C LYS A 100 -22.92 -20.54 -9.15
N HIS A 101 -21.66 -20.09 -9.23
CA HIS A 101 -20.57 -20.91 -9.76
C HIS A 101 -20.33 -22.18 -8.93
N ARG A 102 -20.24 -23.33 -9.62
CA ARG A 102 -19.99 -24.64 -9.03
C ARG A 102 -18.50 -24.99 -9.13
N PHE A 103 -17.77 -24.90 -8.02
CA PHE A 103 -16.37 -25.30 -7.96
C PHE A 103 -16.18 -26.80 -8.22
N THR A 104 -15.21 -27.17 -9.05
CA THR A 104 -14.79 -28.55 -9.29
C THR A 104 -13.48 -28.85 -8.55
N MET A 105 -13.40 -30.02 -7.90
CA MET A 105 -12.31 -30.43 -7.00
C MET A 105 -10.93 -30.67 -7.68
N ALA A 106 -10.78 -30.36 -8.96
CA ALA A 106 -9.53 -30.54 -9.70
C ALA A 106 -8.42 -29.53 -9.32
N SER A 107 -8.77 -28.40 -8.70
CA SER A 107 -7.82 -27.29 -8.44
C SER A 107 -6.83 -27.53 -7.28
N LEU A 108 -7.01 -28.60 -6.50
CA LEU A 108 -6.26 -28.82 -5.24
C LEU A 108 -5.04 -29.77 -5.34
N ARG A 109 -4.66 -30.23 -6.54
CA ARG A 109 -3.39 -30.96 -6.77
C ARG A 109 -2.32 -30.05 -7.36
N GLY A 110 -1.87 -29.06 -6.58
CA GLY A 110 -0.84 -28.08 -6.96
C GLY A 110 0.61 -28.59 -6.99
N THR A 111 0.82 -29.90 -6.92
CA THR A 111 2.14 -30.53 -6.86
C THR A 111 2.70 -30.79 -8.27
N GLN A 112 3.93 -30.34 -8.54
CA GLN A 112 4.71 -30.65 -9.76
C GLN A 112 4.03 -30.34 -11.12
N GLN A 113 3.93 -29.05 -11.46
CA GLN A 113 4.04 -28.58 -12.85
C GLN A 113 5.43 -27.97 -13.12
N PRO A 114 5.96 -28.03 -14.36
CA PRO A 114 7.22 -27.37 -14.73
C PRO A 114 7.21 -25.86 -14.49
N GLU A 115 8.38 -25.27 -14.22
CA GLU A 115 8.46 -23.82 -13.95
C GLU A 115 8.12 -22.98 -15.18
N LEU A 116 8.53 -23.42 -16.37
CA LEU A 116 8.18 -22.76 -17.63
C LEU A 116 6.67 -22.89 -17.94
N SER A 117 6.06 -24.07 -17.77
CA SER A 117 4.60 -24.24 -17.85
C SER A 117 3.86 -23.32 -16.89
N LYS A 118 4.35 -23.15 -15.65
CA LYS A 118 3.77 -22.24 -14.65
C LYS A 118 3.88 -20.76 -15.07
N LYS A 119 5.01 -20.34 -15.65
CA LYS A 119 5.21 -18.97 -16.16
C LYS A 119 4.30 -18.68 -17.35
N LEU A 120 4.27 -19.58 -18.34
CA LEU A 120 3.39 -19.45 -19.50
C LEU A 120 1.90 -19.55 -19.13
N PHE A 121 1.53 -20.37 -18.14
CA PHE A 121 0.17 -20.41 -17.62
C PHE A 121 -0.28 -19.10 -16.96
N LYS A 122 0.63 -18.33 -16.34
CA LYS A 122 0.30 -16.97 -15.87
C LYS A 122 -0.05 -16.04 -17.03
N ILE A 123 0.70 -16.09 -18.13
CA ILE A 123 0.38 -15.31 -19.35
C ILE A 123 -1.01 -15.73 -19.88
N ILE A 124 -1.22 -17.02 -20.14
CA ILE A 124 -2.52 -17.57 -20.61
C ILE A 124 -3.68 -17.24 -19.66
N LYS A 125 -3.44 -17.07 -18.35
CA LYS A 125 -4.46 -16.59 -17.41
C LYS A 125 -4.68 -15.08 -17.53
N SER A 126 -3.63 -14.28 -17.63
CA SER A 126 -3.71 -12.82 -17.81
C SER A 126 -4.50 -12.46 -19.06
N GLU A 127 -4.21 -13.08 -20.20
CA GLU A 127 -4.91 -12.83 -21.48
C GLU A 127 -6.42 -13.13 -21.39
N ASN A 128 -6.84 -14.10 -20.58
CA ASN A 128 -8.27 -14.38 -20.36
C ASN A 128 -9.00 -13.18 -19.74
N HIS A 129 -8.32 -12.37 -18.90
CA HIS A 129 -8.93 -11.17 -18.33
C HIS A 129 -8.92 -10.00 -19.33
N ALA A 130 -7.94 -9.94 -20.24
CA ALA A 130 -7.92 -8.96 -21.33
C ALA A 130 -9.06 -9.23 -22.33
N ILE A 131 -9.21 -10.48 -22.77
CA ILE A 131 -10.33 -10.95 -23.62
C ILE A 131 -11.68 -10.57 -22.99
N GLY A 132 -11.91 -10.96 -21.73
CA GLY A 132 -13.15 -10.62 -21.01
C GLY A 132 -13.37 -9.12 -20.78
N ALA A 133 -12.32 -8.29 -20.84
CA ALA A 133 -12.43 -6.84 -20.81
C ALA A 133 -12.81 -6.24 -22.17
N TYR A 134 -12.35 -6.81 -23.29
CA TYR A 134 -12.81 -6.44 -24.64
C TYR A 134 -14.26 -6.87 -24.88
N GLU A 135 -14.64 -8.10 -24.49
CA GLU A 135 -16.05 -8.52 -24.50
C GLU A 135 -16.95 -7.59 -23.67
N ALA A 136 -16.46 -7.10 -22.53
CA ALA A 136 -17.19 -6.15 -21.70
C ALA A 136 -17.29 -4.79 -22.39
N ALA A 137 -16.19 -4.26 -22.93
CA ALA A 137 -16.17 -3.00 -23.67
C ALA A 137 -17.11 -3.01 -24.89
N ALA A 138 -17.23 -4.15 -25.58
CA ALA A 138 -18.22 -4.36 -26.63
C ALA A 138 -19.66 -4.22 -26.10
N ARG A 139 -20.02 -4.99 -25.05
CA ARG A 139 -21.37 -4.95 -24.45
C ARG A 139 -21.73 -3.55 -23.93
N GLU A 140 -20.84 -2.89 -23.19
CA GLU A 140 -21.06 -1.54 -22.70
C GLU A 140 -21.20 -0.53 -23.86
N ARG A 141 -20.45 -0.68 -24.96
CA ARG A 141 -20.55 0.23 -26.10
C ARG A 141 -21.83 0.04 -26.93
N VAL A 142 -22.38 -1.17 -27.00
CA VAL A 142 -23.74 -1.39 -27.52
C VAL A 142 -24.78 -0.72 -26.60
N GLY A 143 -24.59 -0.77 -25.27
CA GLY A 143 -25.41 -0.03 -24.32
C GLY A 143 -25.36 1.49 -24.54
N ILE A 144 -24.17 2.05 -24.69
CA ILE A 144 -23.95 3.48 -24.98
C ILE A 144 -24.54 3.86 -26.35
N ALA A 145 -24.44 3.00 -27.36
CA ALA A 145 -25.07 3.24 -28.67
C ALA A 145 -26.59 3.37 -28.56
N GLN A 146 -27.25 2.46 -27.83
CA GLN A 146 -28.68 2.50 -27.57
C GLN A 146 -29.07 3.76 -26.77
N GLN A 147 -28.35 4.05 -25.69
CA GLN A 147 -28.58 5.24 -24.85
C GLN A 147 -28.40 6.55 -25.61
N LEU A 148 -27.47 6.63 -26.58
CA LEU A 148 -27.28 7.81 -27.41
C LEU A 148 -28.50 8.08 -28.29
N SER A 149 -29.05 7.04 -28.93
CA SER A 149 -30.27 7.15 -29.75
C SER A 149 -31.51 7.49 -28.90
N GLU A 150 -31.65 6.87 -27.73
CA GLU A 150 -32.73 7.16 -26.78
C GLU A 150 -32.66 8.61 -26.23
N TRP A 151 -31.46 9.07 -25.87
CA TRP A 151 -31.23 10.45 -25.43
C TRP A 151 -31.55 11.47 -26.52
N GLY A 152 -31.10 11.24 -27.76
CA GLY A 152 -31.36 12.14 -28.88
C GLY A 152 -32.82 12.10 -29.40
N GLU A 153 -33.58 11.03 -29.15
CA GLU A 153 -35.04 11.09 -29.30
C GLU A 153 -35.69 11.95 -28.20
N ALA A 154 -35.14 11.96 -26.99
CA ALA A 154 -35.66 12.72 -25.85
C ALA A 154 -35.30 14.22 -25.83
N THR A 155 -34.49 14.73 -26.76
CA THR A 155 -34.20 16.19 -26.88
C THR A 155 -35.30 16.96 -27.62
N GLU A 156 -36.26 16.29 -28.26
CA GLU A 156 -37.28 16.87 -29.16
C GLU A 156 -36.71 17.66 -30.37
N ASP A 157 -35.40 17.54 -30.63
CA ASP A 157 -34.67 18.17 -31.73
C ASP A 157 -34.48 17.17 -32.89
N GLU A 158 -34.96 17.50 -34.09
CA GLU A 158 -34.90 16.60 -35.26
C GLU A 158 -33.47 16.31 -35.74
N THR A 159 -32.57 17.29 -35.64
CA THR A 159 -31.15 17.17 -36.04
C THR A 159 -30.42 16.24 -35.08
N ILE A 160 -30.55 16.49 -33.78
CA ILE A 160 -29.93 15.67 -32.74
C ILE A 160 -30.52 14.26 -32.74
N SER A 161 -31.84 14.11 -32.95
CA SER A 161 -32.51 12.80 -33.05
C SER A 161 -32.01 11.97 -34.24
N GLU A 162 -31.92 12.55 -35.44
CA GLU A 162 -31.49 11.80 -36.63
C GLU A 162 -29.99 11.47 -36.57
N ILE A 163 -29.12 12.40 -36.15
CA ILE A 163 -27.68 12.20 -36.06
C ILE A 163 -27.28 11.26 -34.92
N SER A 164 -27.95 11.30 -33.76
CA SER A 164 -27.68 10.39 -32.65
C SER A 164 -28.02 8.93 -32.99
N ASP A 165 -29.11 8.65 -33.70
CA ASP A 165 -29.45 7.30 -34.21
C ASP A 165 -28.33 6.76 -35.13
N LYS A 166 -27.84 7.57 -36.08
CA LYS A 166 -26.79 7.13 -37.01
C LYS A 166 -25.41 7.01 -36.34
N LEU A 167 -25.11 7.85 -35.34
CA LEU A 167 -23.93 7.68 -34.49
C LEU A 167 -24.04 6.41 -33.61
N GLY A 168 -25.23 6.09 -33.10
CA GLY A 168 -25.52 4.84 -32.40
C GLY A 168 -25.19 3.61 -33.26
N VAL A 169 -25.64 3.59 -34.52
CA VAL A 169 -25.30 2.51 -35.48
C VAL A 169 -23.79 2.35 -35.65
N LEU A 170 -23.03 3.45 -35.81
CA LEU A 170 -21.57 3.38 -35.93
C LEU A 170 -20.88 2.95 -34.63
N LEU A 171 -21.39 3.34 -33.46
CA LEU A 171 -20.87 2.90 -32.16
C LEU A 171 -21.12 1.41 -31.90
N ALA A 172 -22.27 0.88 -32.33
CA ALA A 172 -22.59 -0.55 -32.28
C ALA A 172 -21.67 -1.36 -33.22
N GLU A 173 -21.44 -0.89 -34.44
CA GLU A 173 -20.48 -1.52 -35.37
C GLU A 173 -19.04 -1.47 -34.82
N ILE A 174 -18.62 -0.34 -34.21
CA ILE A 174 -17.33 -0.24 -33.50
C ILE A 174 -17.23 -1.27 -32.38
N ALA A 175 -18.34 -1.60 -31.70
CA ALA A 175 -18.41 -2.59 -30.63
C ALA A 175 -18.33 -4.04 -31.16
N GLU A 176 -18.94 -4.33 -32.31
CA GLU A 176 -18.81 -5.62 -33.00
C GLU A 176 -17.34 -5.92 -33.36
N GLN A 177 -16.59 -4.89 -33.79
CA GLN A 177 -15.14 -5.02 -34.00
C GLN A 177 -14.32 -5.25 -32.70
N GLU A 178 -14.88 -5.01 -31.50
CA GLU A 178 -14.22 -5.37 -30.22
C GLU A 178 -14.52 -6.80 -29.79
N ASP A 179 -15.72 -7.31 -30.08
CA ASP A 179 -16.07 -8.72 -29.83
C ASP A 179 -15.31 -9.66 -30.80
N ILE A 180 -15.23 -9.31 -32.08
CA ILE A 180 -14.43 -10.03 -33.09
C ILE A 180 -12.95 -10.10 -32.66
N TYR A 181 -12.39 -9.00 -32.14
CA TYR A 181 -11.03 -8.96 -31.61
C TYR A 181 -10.85 -9.83 -30.36
N ALA A 182 -11.83 -9.84 -29.45
CA ALA A 182 -11.83 -10.71 -28.28
C ALA A 182 -11.84 -12.20 -28.68
N GLN A 183 -12.59 -12.58 -29.73
CA GLN A 183 -12.59 -13.93 -30.30
C GLN A 183 -11.21 -14.30 -30.88
N ALA A 184 -10.61 -13.43 -31.71
CA ALA A 184 -9.27 -13.66 -32.28
C ALA A 184 -8.16 -13.78 -31.21
N LEU A 185 -8.25 -13.02 -30.12
CA LEU A 185 -7.33 -13.16 -28.99
C LEU A 185 -7.47 -14.53 -28.27
N GLU A 186 -8.65 -15.15 -28.26
CA GLU A 186 -8.82 -16.52 -27.73
C GLU A 186 -8.17 -17.58 -28.63
N GLU A 187 -8.04 -17.33 -29.95
CA GLU A 187 -7.28 -18.17 -30.88
C GLU A 187 -5.77 -18.08 -30.62
N TYR A 188 -5.19 -16.86 -30.56
CA TYR A 188 -3.82 -16.59 -30.11
C TYR A 188 -3.50 -17.34 -28.80
N ARG A 189 -4.39 -17.18 -27.82
CA ARG A 189 -4.31 -17.83 -26.52
C ARG A 189 -4.48 -19.36 -26.62
N GLY A 190 -5.23 -19.84 -27.60
CA GLY A 190 -5.31 -21.24 -28.04
C GLY A 190 -3.93 -21.79 -28.41
N VAL A 191 -3.18 -21.08 -29.25
CA VAL A 191 -1.81 -21.46 -29.66
C VAL A 191 -0.86 -21.49 -28.45
N LEU A 192 -0.90 -20.50 -27.56
CA LEU A 192 -0.08 -20.51 -26.33
C LEU A 192 -0.38 -21.71 -25.41
N LYS A 193 -1.63 -22.19 -25.33
CA LYS A 193 -1.97 -23.42 -24.58
C LYS A 193 -1.26 -24.64 -25.15
N GLN A 194 -1.01 -24.71 -26.46
CA GLN A 194 -0.30 -25.83 -27.10
C GLN A 194 1.14 -25.91 -26.59
N ILE A 195 1.88 -24.79 -26.59
CA ILE A 195 3.26 -24.71 -26.06
C ILE A 195 3.31 -25.20 -24.60
N ARG A 196 2.39 -24.73 -23.74
CA ARG A 196 2.28 -25.15 -22.34
C ARG A 196 2.02 -26.66 -22.21
N ASN A 197 1.25 -27.26 -23.12
CA ASN A 197 0.97 -28.69 -23.09
C ASN A 197 2.23 -29.49 -23.48
N THR A 198 2.97 -29.08 -24.51
CA THR A 198 4.22 -29.71 -24.95
C THR A 198 5.31 -29.64 -23.88
N GLU A 199 5.49 -28.49 -23.23
CA GLU A 199 6.41 -28.34 -22.07
C GLU A 199 6.04 -29.33 -20.94
N SER A 200 4.74 -29.54 -20.73
CA SER A 200 4.24 -30.45 -19.70
C SER A 200 4.41 -31.93 -20.07
N SER A 201 4.46 -32.29 -21.36
CA SER A 201 4.71 -33.67 -21.81
C SER A 201 6.19 -34.07 -21.85
N VAL A 202 7.13 -33.11 -21.83
CA VAL A 202 8.57 -33.40 -21.70
C VAL A 202 8.99 -33.70 -20.26
N GLN A 203 8.26 -33.19 -19.26
CA GLN A 203 8.64 -33.31 -17.86
C GLN A 203 8.91 -34.76 -17.36
N PRO A 204 8.14 -35.80 -17.72
CA PRO A 204 8.42 -37.17 -17.28
C PRO A 204 9.80 -37.69 -17.72
N SER A 205 10.34 -37.21 -18.84
CA SER A 205 11.69 -37.56 -19.31
C SER A 205 12.78 -36.94 -18.41
N ARG A 206 12.60 -35.66 -18.04
CA ARG A 206 13.45 -34.95 -17.07
C ARG A 206 13.42 -35.62 -15.69
N ASP A 207 12.23 -36.02 -15.24
CA ASP A 207 12.03 -36.67 -13.94
C ASP A 207 12.68 -38.08 -13.92
N HIS A 208 12.57 -38.84 -15.01
CA HIS A 208 13.22 -40.15 -15.15
C HIS A 208 14.76 -40.02 -15.13
N LYS A 209 15.33 -39.11 -15.93
CA LYS A 209 16.77 -38.80 -15.90
C LYS A 209 17.25 -38.46 -14.49
N THR A 210 16.52 -37.58 -13.81
CA THR A 210 16.86 -37.14 -12.44
C THR A 210 16.84 -38.30 -11.46
N LYS A 211 15.81 -39.16 -11.50
CA LYS A 211 15.69 -40.34 -10.64
C LYS A 211 16.85 -41.32 -10.80
N VAL A 212 17.27 -41.61 -12.04
CA VAL A 212 18.41 -42.51 -12.30
C VAL A 212 19.72 -41.88 -11.78
N SER A 213 19.91 -40.58 -11.97
CA SER A 213 21.05 -39.82 -11.42
C SER A 213 21.10 -39.87 -9.87
N ASP A 214 19.96 -39.68 -9.20
CA ASP A 214 19.85 -39.76 -7.74
C ASP A 214 20.11 -41.17 -7.20
N GLU A 215 19.64 -42.22 -7.90
CA GLU A 215 19.92 -43.61 -7.52
C GLU A 215 21.40 -43.97 -7.69
N ILE A 216 22.08 -43.48 -8.74
CA ILE A 216 23.54 -43.59 -8.89
C ILE A 216 24.28 -42.89 -7.75
N ALA A 217 23.92 -41.64 -7.43
CA ALA A 217 24.57 -40.88 -6.36
C ALA A 217 24.41 -41.57 -4.99
N LYS A 218 23.20 -42.07 -4.71
CA LYS A 218 22.87 -42.82 -3.49
C LYS A 218 23.61 -44.15 -3.38
N LEU A 219 23.81 -44.87 -4.48
CA LEU A 219 24.60 -46.11 -4.51
C LEU A 219 26.10 -45.82 -4.38
N LYS A 220 26.64 -44.82 -5.08
CA LYS A 220 28.05 -44.41 -4.94
C LYS A 220 28.40 -43.99 -3.50
N TYR A 221 27.45 -43.43 -2.74
CA TYR A 221 27.64 -43.10 -1.33
C TYR A 221 27.55 -44.31 -0.37
N LYS A 222 26.70 -45.30 -0.66
CA LYS A 222 26.43 -46.43 0.26
C LYS A 222 27.19 -47.72 -0.07
N GLU A 223 27.32 -48.05 -1.34
CA GLU A 223 27.88 -49.30 -1.85
C GLU A 223 28.79 -49.00 -3.06
N PRO A 224 29.93 -48.29 -2.89
CA PRO A 224 30.74 -47.79 -4.01
C PRO A 224 31.34 -48.87 -4.93
N GLN A 225 31.30 -50.15 -4.56
CA GLN A 225 31.71 -51.29 -5.39
C GLN A 225 30.52 -52.07 -6.00
N SER A 226 29.29 -51.57 -5.88
CA SER A 226 28.09 -52.24 -6.40
C SER A 226 28.06 -52.26 -7.92
N THR A 227 28.03 -53.46 -8.53
CA THR A 227 27.99 -53.65 -9.99
C THR A 227 26.78 -53.01 -10.67
N LYS A 228 25.72 -52.72 -9.89
CA LYS A 228 24.53 -51.96 -10.33
C LYS A 228 24.85 -50.52 -10.75
N ILE A 229 25.93 -49.91 -10.24
CA ILE A 229 26.33 -48.55 -10.61
C ILE A 229 26.60 -48.47 -12.12
N VAL A 230 27.35 -49.43 -12.67
CA VAL A 230 27.66 -49.49 -14.11
C VAL A 230 26.42 -49.72 -14.96
N GLN A 231 25.43 -50.48 -14.45
CA GLN A 231 24.16 -50.71 -15.14
C GLN A 231 23.30 -49.43 -15.18
N LEU A 232 23.19 -48.73 -14.05
CA LEU A 232 22.45 -47.46 -13.96
C LEU A 232 23.15 -46.33 -14.74
N GLU A 233 24.48 -46.30 -14.82
CA GLU A 233 25.20 -45.35 -15.68
C GLU A 233 24.87 -45.56 -17.16
N GLN A 234 24.72 -46.82 -17.62
CA GLN A 234 24.22 -47.10 -18.96
C GLN A 234 22.73 -46.81 -19.14
N GLU A 235 21.92 -46.86 -18.08
CA GLU A 235 20.53 -46.41 -18.11
C GLU A 235 20.44 -44.88 -18.20
N LEU A 236 21.28 -44.17 -17.45
CA LEU A 236 21.37 -42.70 -17.46
C LEU A 236 21.70 -42.20 -18.86
N VAL A 237 22.71 -42.75 -19.55
CA VAL A 237 23.06 -42.37 -20.93
C VAL A 237 21.86 -42.53 -21.90
N ARG A 238 21.00 -43.54 -21.70
CA ARG A 238 19.77 -43.71 -22.51
C ARG A 238 18.71 -42.66 -22.16
N ALA A 239 18.49 -42.40 -20.86
CA ALA A 239 17.58 -41.36 -20.40
C ALA A 239 18.04 -39.94 -20.81
N GLU A 240 19.35 -39.68 -20.86
CA GLU A 240 19.93 -38.43 -21.38
C GLU A 240 19.66 -38.26 -22.87
N ALA A 241 19.88 -39.31 -23.68
CA ALA A 241 19.55 -39.26 -25.11
C ALA A 241 18.06 -39.02 -25.37
N GLN A 242 17.16 -39.69 -24.62
CA GLN A 242 15.72 -39.48 -24.71
C GLN A 242 15.30 -38.06 -24.27
N SER A 243 15.91 -37.54 -23.20
CA SER A 243 15.69 -36.17 -22.75
C SER A 243 16.16 -35.14 -23.79
N LEU A 244 17.31 -35.34 -24.43
CA LEU A 244 17.83 -34.42 -25.46
C LEU A 244 16.92 -34.33 -26.69
N VAL A 245 16.36 -35.46 -27.15
CA VAL A 245 15.40 -35.47 -28.26
C VAL A 245 14.11 -34.73 -27.88
N ALA A 246 13.60 -34.95 -26.67
CA ALA A 246 12.38 -34.30 -26.18
C ALA A 246 12.55 -32.77 -26.02
N GLU A 247 13.68 -32.31 -25.48
CA GLU A 247 14.00 -30.88 -25.36
C GLU A 247 14.20 -30.21 -26.72
N ALA A 248 14.80 -30.91 -27.70
CA ALA A 248 14.94 -30.40 -29.07
C ALA A 248 13.58 -30.24 -29.77
N GLN A 249 12.68 -31.22 -29.65
CA GLN A 249 11.32 -31.12 -30.16
C GLN A 249 10.53 -30.00 -29.48
N LEU A 250 10.65 -29.86 -28.16
CA LEU A 250 10.04 -28.77 -27.39
C LEU A 250 10.55 -27.38 -27.83
N SER A 251 11.86 -27.22 -28.04
CA SER A 251 12.44 -25.98 -28.59
C SER A 251 11.86 -25.65 -29.97
N ASN A 252 11.77 -26.64 -30.86
CA ASN A 252 11.26 -26.44 -32.22
C ASN A 252 9.77 -26.06 -32.22
N ILE A 253 8.93 -26.81 -31.50
CA ILE A 253 7.49 -26.55 -31.37
C ILE A 253 7.26 -25.20 -30.69
N THR A 254 8.03 -24.85 -29.65
CA THR A 254 7.93 -23.55 -28.97
C THR A 254 8.24 -22.41 -29.94
N ARG A 255 9.31 -22.52 -30.74
CA ARG A 255 9.67 -21.47 -31.73
C ARG A 255 8.64 -21.31 -32.84
N GLN A 256 8.09 -22.42 -33.34
CA GLN A 256 7.03 -22.41 -34.35
C GLN A 256 5.74 -21.77 -33.79
N LYS A 257 5.23 -22.31 -32.67
CA LYS A 257 3.97 -21.87 -32.08
C LYS A 257 4.05 -20.49 -31.42
N PHE A 258 5.23 -20.03 -31.00
CA PHE A 258 5.41 -18.64 -30.54
C PHE A 258 5.27 -17.64 -31.70
N LYS A 259 5.81 -17.94 -32.89
CA LYS A 259 5.57 -17.12 -34.09
C LYS A 259 4.09 -17.09 -34.43
N GLU A 260 3.49 -18.26 -34.63
CA GLU A 260 2.07 -18.45 -34.95
C GLU A 260 1.14 -17.69 -33.99
N ALA A 261 1.39 -17.78 -32.68
CA ALA A 261 0.62 -17.07 -31.66
C ALA A 261 0.64 -15.54 -31.86
N TYR A 262 1.84 -14.96 -31.99
CA TYR A 262 1.97 -13.50 -32.11
C TYR A 262 1.59 -12.97 -33.50
N ASP A 263 1.65 -13.79 -34.54
CA ASP A 263 1.11 -13.50 -35.87
C ASP A 263 -0.40 -13.21 -35.77
N HIS A 264 -1.18 -14.16 -35.24
CA HIS A 264 -2.62 -13.99 -34.97
C HIS A 264 -2.91 -12.76 -34.10
N HIS A 265 -2.14 -12.54 -33.02
CA HIS A 265 -2.34 -11.38 -32.14
C HIS A 265 -2.15 -10.04 -32.87
N PHE A 266 -1.05 -9.88 -33.62
CA PHE A 266 -0.74 -8.60 -34.28
C PHE A 266 -1.62 -8.35 -35.50
N ALA A 267 -1.92 -9.38 -36.31
CA ALA A 267 -2.87 -9.28 -37.42
C ALA A 267 -4.25 -8.79 -36.95
N ALA A 268 -4.82 -9.44 -35.92
CA ALA A 268 -6.12 -9.02 -35.35
C ALA A 268 -6.08 -7.63 -34.70
N THR A 269 -4.92 -7.21 -34.18
CA THR A 269 -4.75 -5.87 -33.58
C THR A 269 -4.76 -4.78 -34.65
N ILE A 270 -4.14 -5.04 -35.81
CA ILE A 270 -4.14 -4.14 -36.97
C ILE A 270 -5.55 -4.07 -37.56
N GLU A 271 -6.19 -5.21 -37.81
CA GLU A 271 -7.54 -5.31 -38.38
C GLU A 271 -8.57 -4.51 -37.56
N ARG A 272 -8.58 -4.69 -36.22
CA ARG A 272 -9.46 -3.91 -35.34
C ARG A 272 -9.17 -2.41 -35.43
N ALA A 273 -7.89 -2.01 -35.39
CA ALA A 273 -7.51 -0.61 -35.40
C ALA A 273 -7.96 0.10 -36.69
N GLU A 274 -7.73 -0.52 -37.85
CA GLU A 274 -8.04 0.08 -39.14
C GLU A 274 -9.55 0.17 -39.41
N LYS A 275 -10.32 -0.87 -39.08
CA LYS A 275 -11.79 -0.82 -39.16
C LYS A 275 -12.40 0.21 -38.20
N GLN A 276 -11.90 0.30 -36.96
CA GLN A 276 -12.33 1.35 -36.04
C GLN A 276 -11.93 2.77 -36.52
N ILE A 277 -10.82 2.93 -37.23
CA ILE A 277 -10.43 4.20 -37.88
C ILE A 277 -11.38 4.56 -39.03
N ILE A 278 -11.83 3.60 -39.84
CA ILE A 278 -12.86 3.83 -40.89
C ILE A 278 -14.16 4.33 -40.24
N LEU A 279 -14.67 3.61 -39.25
CA LEU A 279 -15.90 3.97 -38.55
C LEU A 279 -15.81 5.33 -37.85
N ALA A 280 -14.69 5.63 -37.19
CA ALA A 280 -14.48 6.92 -36.53
C ALA A 280 -14.38 8.09 -37.53
N LYS A 281 -13.86 7.89 -38.74
CA LYS A 281 -13.87 8.91 -39.80
C LYS A 281 -15.30 9.24 -40.24
N HIS A 282 -16.14 8.23 -40.45
CA HIS A 282 -17.55 8.43 -40.85
C HIS A 282 -18.41 8.99 -39.71
N ALA A 283 -18.18 8.59 -38.45
CA ALA A 283 -18.82 9.22 -37.30
C ALA A 283 -18.51 10.73 -37.22
N ARG A 284 -17.28 11.13 -37.53
CA ARG A 284 -16.91 12.55 -37.65
C ARG A 284 -17.50 13.26 -38.88
N ARG A 285 -17.93 12.54 -39.92
CA ARG A 285 -18.69 13.14 -41.03
C ARG A 285 -20.13 13.44 -40.60
N LEU A 286 -20.78 12.55 -39.83
CA LEU A 286 -22.11 12.80 -39.27
C LEU A 286 -22.13 14.03 -38.35
N LEU A 287 -21.10 14.21 -37.50
CA LEU A 287 -21.01 15.37 -36.61
C LEU A 287 -20.91 16.72 -37.35
N ASN A 288 -20.42 16.74 -38.60
CA ASN A 288 -20.34 17.96 -39.40
C ASN A 288 -21.70 18.35 -40.04
N LEU A 289 -22.74 17.53 -39.88
CA LEU A 289 -24.11 17.81 -40.37
C LEU A 289 -24.98 18.51 -39.31
N VAL A 290 -24.44 18.72 -38.10
CA VAL A 290 -25.12 19.44 -37.01
C VAL A 290 -24.79 20.92 -37.14
N ASP A 291 -25.82 21.76 -37.25
CA ASP A 291 -25.68 23.23 -37.17
C ASP A 291 -25.58 23.64 -35.68
N ASP A 292 -24.41 24.14 -35.26
CA ASP A 292 -24.15 24.64 -33.90
C ASP A 292 -24.42 26.14 -33.73
N THR A 293 -25.06 26.79 -34.72
CA THR A 293 -25.45 28.20 -34.67
C THR A 293 -26.40 28.47 -33.49
N PRO A 294 -26.06 29.37 -32.55
CA PRO A 294 -26.87 29.61 -31.36
C PRO A 294 -28.14 30.42 -31.68
N ILE A 295 -29.31 29.89 -31.31
CA ILE A 295 -30.60 30.56 -31.45
C ILE A 295 -30.87 31.58 -30.32
N VAL A 296 -31.72 32.57 -30.61
CA VAL A 296 -32.19 33.57 -29.63
C VAL A 296 -33.45 33.01 -28.91
N PRO A 297 -33.66 33.27 -27.60
CA PRO A 297 -34.85 32.78 -26.89
C PRO A 297 -36.16 33.24 -27.53
N GLY A 298 -36.88 32.30 -28.14
CA GLY A 298 -38.12 32.53 -28.90
C GLY A 298 -38.07 32.05 -30.35
N ASP A 299 -36.87 31.91 -30.92
CA ASP A 299 -36.64 31.27 -32.21
C ASP A 299 -36.62 29.73 -32.07
N VAL A 300 -36.73 29.03 -33.20
CA VAL A 300 -36.64 27.56 -33.31
C VAL A 300 -35.54 27.22 -34.31
N HIS A 301 -34.76 26.17 -34.07
CA HIS A 301 -33.78 25.68 -35.04
C HIS A 301 -34.46 25.32 -36.38
N PRO A 302 -33.78 25.50 -37.54
CA PRO A 302 -34.28 25.01 -38.82
C PRO A 302 -34.52 23.49 -38.79
N PRO A 303 -35.57 22.96 -39.46
CA PRO A 303 -35.80 21.53 -39.54
C PRO A 303 -34.66 20.83 -40.30
N PHE A 304 -34.32 19.61 -39.89
CA PHE A 304 -33.11 18.94 -40.37
C PHE A 304 -33.19 18.55 -41.85
N ALA A 305 -32.45 19.25 -42.70
CA ALA A 305 -32.52 19.12 -44.16
C ALA A 305 -31.57 18.07 -44.75
N GLU A 306 -30.65 17.49 -43.97
CA GLU A 306 -29.56 16.63 -44.46
C GLU A 306 -29.74 15.12 -44.16
N VAL A 307 -30.99 14.66 -44.01
CA VAL A 307 -31.35 13.25 -43.74
C VAL A 307 -30.73 12.29 -44.77
N GLU A 308 -30.85 12.58 -46.07
CA GLU A 308 -30.23 11.81 -47.14
C GLU A 308 -28.70 11.76 -47.03
N ALA A 309 -28.06 12.86 -46.59
CA ALA A 309 -26.60 12.92 -46.44
C ALA A 309 -26.13 12.09 -45.22
N ALA A 310 -26.82 12.20 -44.08
CA ALA A 310 -26.57 11.38 -42.90
C ALA A 310 -26.70 9.87 -43.22
N ARG A 311 -27.73 9.51 -44.00
CA ARG A 311 -27.94 8.15 -44.51
C ARG A 311 -26.86 7.69 -45.50
N GLN A 312 -26.37 8.60 -46.35
CA GLN A 312 -25.26 8.30 -47.27
C GLN A 312 -23.95 8.05 -46.51
N VAL A 313 -23.66 8.80 -45.44
CA VAL A 313 -22.44 8.57 -44.61
C VAL A 313 -22.42 7.15 -44.01
N LEU A 314 -23.56 6.59 -43.60
CA LEU A 314 -23.62 5.18 -43.18
C LEU A 314 -23.43 4.19 -44.34
N THR A 315 -23.88 4.54 -45.54
CA THR A 315 -23.72 3.69 -46.73
C THR A 315 -22.25 3.68 -47.18
N ASP A 316 -21.59 4.83 -47.13
CA ASP A 316 -20.14 4.96 -47.36
C ASP A 316 -19.33 4.17 -46.31
N ALA A 317 -19.77 4.16 -45.05
CA ALA A 317 -19.13 3.37 -43.99
C ALA A 317 -19.31 1.86 -44.21
N GLU A 318 -20.50 1.42 -44.66
CA GLU A 318 -20.76 0.02 -45.01
C GLU A 318 -19.88 -0.44 -46.19
N ASP A 319 -19.73 0.40 -47.20
CA ASP A 319 -18.93 0.08 -48.39
C ASP A 319 -17.41 0.21 -48.14
N ASP A 320 -16.92 1.17 -47.35
CA ASP A 320 -15.50 1.21 -46.95
C ASP A 320 -15.11 -0.03 -46.12
N LEU A 321 -15.97 -0.50 -45.21
CA LEU A 321 -15.74 -1.73 -44.46
C LEU A 321 -15.81 -3.00 -45.32
N ARG A 322 -16.61 -3.00 -46.41
CA ARG A 322 -16.65 -4.09 -47.40
C ARG A 322 -15.40 -4.14 -48.28
N HIS A 323 -14.81 -3.00 -48.61
CA HIS A 323 -13.61 -2.91 -49.45
C HIS A 323 -12.31 -2.97 -48.64
N TYR A 324 -12.38 -2.94 -47.30
CA TYR A 324 -11.24 -3.16 -46.42
C TYR A 324 -10.60 -4.54 -46.67
N GLN A 325 -9.27 -4.55 -46.78
CA GLN A 325 -8.44 -5.75 -46.82
C GLN A 325 -7.28 -5.54 -45.83
N LEU A 326 -6.91 -6.60 -45.10
CA LEU A 326 -5.81 -6.56 -44.14
C LEU A 326 -4.46 -6.66 -44.87
N ASP A 327 -3.67 -5.59 -44.81
CA ASP A 327 -2.31 -5.54 -45.36
C ASP A 327 -1.29 -5.70 -44.21
N VAL A 328 -0.60 -6.83 -44.16
CA VAL A 328 0.38 -7.19 -43.11
C VAL A 328 1.61 -7.88 -43.68
N GLU A 329 2.78 -7.60 -43.11
CA GLU A 329 4.03 -8.26 -43.49
C GLU A 329 4.00 -9.75 -43.10
N PRO A 330 4.14 -10.70 -44.05
CA PRO A 330 3.96 -12.12 -43.77
C PRO A 330 5.10 -12.69 -42.90
N ILE A 331 4.76 -13.36 -41.80
CA ILE A 331 5.76 -13.94 -40.87
C ILE A 331 6.34 -15.25 -41.44
N HIS A 332 7.49 -15.12 -42.08
CA HIS A 332 8.22 -16.23 -42.71
C HIS A 332 8.64 -17.31 -41.69
N SER A 333 8.48 -18.60 -42.04
CA SER A 333 8.82 -19.74 -41.19
C SER A 333 9.82 -20.69 -41.84
N ASN A 334 11.04 -20.75 -41.31
CA ASN A 334 12.13 -21.60 -41.83
C ASN A 334 11.95 -23.10 -41.49
N ALA A 335 10.88 -23.49 -40.81
CA ALA A 335 10.66 -24.86 -40.34
C ALA A 335 10.52 -25.89 -41.48
N GLY A 336 10.08 -25.45 -42.68
CA GLY A 336 9.94 -26.31 -43.86
C GLY A 336 11.26 -26.72 -44.54
N ASN A 337 12.39 -26.08 -44.22
CA ASN A 337 13.68 -26.34 -44.88
C ASN A 337 14.47 -27.53 -44.29
N LEU A 338 13.87 -28.31 -43.39
CA LEU A 338 14.45 -29.54 -42.85
C LEU A 338 13.69 -30.76 -43.40
N GLY A 339 14.44 -31.75 -43.90
CA GLY A 339 13.88 -32.91 -44.59
C GLY A 339 12.89 -33.73 -43.76
N VAL A 340 11.95 -34.38 -44.45
CA VAL A 340 10.70 -34.99 -43.94
C VAL A 340 10.89 -36.06 -42.83
N GLY A 341 12.12 -36.51 -42.54
CA GLY A 341 12.42 -37.44 -41.45
C GLY A 341 12.52 -36.83 -40.03
N ALA A 342 12.46 -35.50 -39.88
CA ALA A 342 12.82 -34.84 -38.62
C ALA A 342 11.70 -34.73 -37.55
N MET A 343 10.42 -34.94 -37.91
CA MET A 343 9.27 -34.68 -37.03
C MET A 343 8.18 -35.76 -37.16
N PRO A 344 7.87 -36.54 -36.10
CA PRO A 344 6.76 -37.49 -36.13
C PRO A 344 5.45 -36.81 -35.72
N GLY A 345 4.46 -36.76 -36.62
CA GLY A 345 3.09 -36.33 -36.27
C GLY A 345 2.34 -35.50 -37.30
N ALA A 346 2.09 -36.05 -38.50
CA ALA A 346 1.08 -35.53 -39.42
C ALA A 346 0.12 -36.68 -39.81
N PRO A 347 -1.20 -36.57 -39.55
CA PRO A 347 -2.15 -37.61 -39.92
C PRO A 347 -2.42 -37.59 -41.44
N VAL A 348 -2.13 -38.70 -42.12
CA VAL A 348 -2.40 -38.86 -43.56
C VAL A 348 -3.82 -39.39 -43.77
N SER A 349 -4.71 -38.53 -44.26
CA SER A 349 -6.00 -38.94 -44.85
C SER A 349 -5.81 -39.19 -46.34
N GLY A 350 -5.79 -40.46 -46.75
CA GLY A 350 -5.50 -40.85 -48.13
C GLY A 350 -6.68 -40.69 -49.09
N VAL A 351 -6.38 -40.30 -50.33
CA VAL A 351 -7.25 -40.41 -51.51
C VAL A 351 -6.44 -41.07 -52.64
N GLY A 352 -7.11 -41.80 -53.54
CA GLY A 352 -6.48 -42.71 -54.51
C GLY A 352 -5.66 -42.05 -55.63
N ALA A 353 -4.89 -42.88 -56.33
CA ALA A 353 -3.90 -42.47 -57.33
C ALA A 353 -4.47 -42.15 -58.73
N GLY A 354 -3.70 -41.37 -59.49
CA GLY A 354 -3.83 -41.19 -60.94
C GLY A 354 -2.54 -40.62 -61.52
N GLU A 355 -1.96 -41.28 -62.52
CA GLU A 355 -0.70 -40.87 -63.16
C GLU A 355 -0.96 -40.00 -64.40
N THR A 356 -0.11 -39.00 -64.68
CA THR A 356 0.53 -38.80 -66.02
C THR A 356 1.52 -37.62 -66.11
N SER A 357 2.67 -37.89 -66.73
CA SER A 357 3.66 -37.03 -67.41
C SER A 357 3.48 -35.48 -67.52
N GLY A 358 4.52 -34.74 -67.06
CA GLY A 358 5.54 -34.18 -67.98
C GLY A 358 5.64 -32.66 -68.29
N VAL A 359 6.81 -32.09 -67.97
CA VAL A 359 7.48 -30.88 -68.58
C VAL A 359 6.81 -29.47 -68.39
N PRO A 360 7.50 -28.30 -68.57
CA PRO A 360 7.62 -27.36 -67.42
C PRO A 360 7.54 -25.82 -67.69
N VAL A 361 7.70 -25.00 -66.62
CA VAL A 361 8.00 -23.52 -66.60
C VAL A 361 6.82 -22.58 -67.00
N PRO A 362 6.66 -21.33 -66.49
CA PRO A 362 7.39 -20.55 -65.45
C PRO A 362 6.52 -20.15 -64.21
N GLU A 363 7.05 -19.24 -63.38
CA GLU A 363 6.50 -18.71 -62.13
C GLU A 363 5.25 -17.81 -62.30
N SER A 364 4.23 -18.04 -61.48
CA SER A 364 3.55 -17.02 -60.64
C SER A 364 2.34 -17.67 -59.94
N THR A 365 2.17 -17.47 -58.63
CA THR A 365 1.02 -18.04 -57.90
C THR A 365 0.68 -17.24 -56.64
N THR A 366 -0.37 -16.43 -56.73
CA THR A 366 -1.18 -16.03 -55.57
C THR A 366 -2.00 -17.23 -55.09
N TYR A 367 -2.13 -17.41 -53.78
CA TYR A 367 -2.97 -18.46 -53.20
C TYR A 367 -4.11 -17.86 -52.38
N GLU A 368 -5.35 -18.10 -52.84
CA GLU A 368 -6.56 -17.88 -52.04
C GLU A 368 -6.65 -18.95 -50.94
N ILE A 369 -7.09 -18.56 -49.73
CA ILE A 369 -7.42 -19.51 -48.66
C ILE A 369 -8.95 -19.60 -48.53
N SER A 370 -9.47 -20.82 -48.45
CA SER A 370 -10.87 -21.11 -48.77
C SER A 370 -11.84 -20.94 -47.60
N ALA A 371 -12.79 -20.01 -47.75
CA ALA A 371 -13.92 -19.84 -46.83
C ALA A 371 -15.01 -20.90 -47.11
N ALA A 372 -14.97 -22.05 -46.43
CA ALA A 372 -15.90 -23.16 -46.69
C ALA A 372 -16.56 -23.83 -45.46
N VAL A 373 -16.06 -23.63 -44.23
CA VAL A 373 -16.48 -24.44 -43.06
C VAL A 373 -17.47 -23.72 -42.11
N ALA A 374 -17.52 -22.38 -42.13
CA ALA A 374 -18.20 -21.57 -41.12
C ALA A 374 -19.75 -21.49 -41.21
N MET A 375 -20.39 -22.12 -42.21
CA MET A 375 -21.84 -21.92 -42.48
C MET A 375 -22.78 -23.03 -41.95
N ALA A 376 -22.27 -24.04 -41.23
CA ALA A 376 -23.10 -25.17 -40.80
C ALA A 376 -24.03 -24.87 -39.60
N ASP A 377 -23.57 -24.13 -38.58
CA ASP A 377 -24.27 -24.03 -37.29
C ASP A 377 -25.27 -22.86 -37.15
N ARG A 378 -25.37 -21.97 -38.16
CA ARG A 378 -26.20 -20.75 -38.10
C ARG A 378 -27.73 -21.00 -38.15
N LYS A 379 -28.19 -22.22 -37.84
CA LYS A 379 -29.59 -22.68 -38.01
C LYS A 379 -30.22 -23.37 -36.80
N LYS A 380 -29.65 -23.22 -35.60
CA LYS A 380 -30.24 -23.67 -34.32
C LYS A 380 -30.18 -22.59 -33.23
N ARG A 381 -30.93 -21.48 -33.41
CA ARG A 381 -31.21 -20.54 -32.30
C ARG A 381 -32.67 -20.07 -32.19
N ASP A 382 -33.53 -20.45 -33.13
CA ASP A 382 -34.99 -20.36 -32.95
C ASP A 382 -35.52 -21.56 -32.18
N ARG A 383 -36.41 -21.29 -31.20
CA ARG A 383 -36.90 -22.18 -30.13
C ARG A 383 -35.88 -22.42 -28.99
N TYR A 384 -36.11 -21.76 -27.85
CA TYR A 384 -36.75 -22.42 -26.71
C TYR A 384 -37.22 -21.40 -25.66
N ALA A 385 -38.48 -20.99 -25.77
CA ALA A 385 -39.22 -20.29 -24.72
C ALA A 385 -40.42 -21.15 -24.30
N ALA A 386 -40.16 -22.17 -23.46
CA ALA A 386 -41.16 -22.99 -22.78
C ALA A 386 -40.48 -23.71 -21.60
N GLY A 387 -41.12 -23.76 -20.44
CA GLY A 387 -40.60 -24.45 -19.26
C GLY A 387 -41.51 -25.60 -18.81
N THR A 388 -40.93 -26.64 -18.23
CA THR A 388 -41.61 -27.65 -17.39
C THR A 388 -40.55 -28.44 -16.62
N GLY A 389 -40.93 -29.07 -15.49
CA GLY A 389 -40.02 -29.80 -14.58
C GLY A 389 -40.00 -31.33 -14.80
N TYR A 390 -39.80 -32.07 -13.69
CA TYR A 390 -39.46 -33.51 -13.56
C TYR A 390 -37.97 -33.84 -13.74
N GLN A 391 -37.37 -34.88 -13.11
CA GLN A 391 -37.63 -35.63 -11.86
C GLN A 391 -36.39 -36.53 -11.61
N PHE A 392 -36.21 -37.10 -10.41
CA PHE A 392 -35.07 -37.96 -10.07
C PHE A 392 -35.04 -39.32 -10.81
N GLY A 393 -33.83 -39.77 -11.15
CA GLY A 393 -33.48 -41.14 -11.56
C GLY A 393 -32.20 -41.60 -10.86
N ALA A 394 -31.92 -42.91 -10.79
CA ALA A 394 -30.81 -43.45 -9.98
C ALA A 394 -30.24 -44.80 -10.46
N ASN A 395 -28.94 -45.03 -10.21
CA ASN A 395 -28.19 -46.30 -10.35
C ASN A 395 -28.10 -46.83 -11.80
N THR A 396 -27.22 -47.77 -12.20
CA THR A 396 -26.59 -48.93 -11.52
C THR A 396 -25.08 -49.12 -11.81
N GLN A 397 -24.52 -50.28 -11.43
CA GLN A 397 -23.09 -50.68 -11.46
C GLN A 397 -22.82 -51.80 -12.51
N GLU A 398 -21.56 -51.96 -12.94
CA GLU A 398 -20.81 -53.20 -13.32
C GLU A 398 -19.38 -52.75 -13.78
N ALA A 399 -18.21 -53.41 -13.59
CA ALA A 399 -17.72 -54.81 -13.62
C ALA A 399 -17.41 -55.33 -15.06
N ALA A 400 -16.31 -56.05 -15.39
CA ALA A 400 -15.02 -56.35 -14.71
C ALA A 400 -13.97 -56.97 -15.71
N GLN A 401 -12.70 -57.18 -15.27
CA GLN A 401 -11.64 -58.08 -15.86
C GLN A 401 -11.09 -57.69 -17.27
N GLY A 402 -9.97 -58.23 -17.82
CA GLY A 402 -8.96 -59.24 -17.42
C GLY A 402 -7.66 -59.17 -18.27
N ALA A 403 -6.66 -60.06 -18.07
CA ALA A 403 -5.25 -59.90 -18.54
C ALA A 403 -4.79 -60.74 -19.78
N GLY A 404 -3.62 -60.43 -20.39
CA GLY A 404 -2.93 -61.27 -21.41
C GLY A 404 -1.60 -60.70 -22.01
N VAL A 405 -0.58 -61.57 -22.23
CA VAL A 405 0.84 -61.35 -22.70
C VAL A 405 1.37 -62.73 -23.23
N PRO A 406 2.44 -63.00 -24.07
CA PRO A 406 3.59 -62.24 -24.67
C PRO A 406 3.59 -62.35 -26.25
N PRO A 407 4.67 -62.57 -27.08
CA PRO A 407 6.16 -62.40 -27.02
C PRO A 407 6.81 -61.62 -28.23
N PRO A 408 8.16 -61.47 -28.34
CA PRO A 408 8.85 -60.57 -29.32
C PRO A 408 9.69 -61.24 -30.45
N VAL A 409 10.22 -60.44 -31.39
CA VAL A 409 11.20 -60.81 -32.47
C VAL A 409 12.26 -59.70 -32.66
N VAL A 410 13.46 -60.01 -33.18
CA VAL A 410 14.62 -59.09 -33.32
C VAL A 410 15.25 -59.15 -34.73
N PRO A 411 15.59 -57.99 -35.33
CA PRO A 411 16.94 -57.68 -35.86
C PRO A 411 17.35 -56.20 -35.62
N GLY A 412 18.53 -55.67 -35.98
CA GLY A 412 19.77 -56.23 -36.54
C GLY A 412 20.55 -55.22 -37.43
N TYR A 413 21.89 -55.29 -37.46
CA TYR A 413 22.84 -54.43 -38.23
C TYR A 413 22.89 -52.93 -37.83
N GLY A 414 23.94 -52.14 -38.11
CA GLY A 414 25.28 -52.41 -38.67
C GLY A 414 26.12 -51.11 -38.75
N ALA A 415 27.46 -51.18 -38.82
CA ALA A 415 28.36 -50.01 -38.81
C ALA A 415 29.06 -49.75 -40.16
N PRO A 416 29.41 -48.49 -40.47
CA PRO A 416 30.82 -48.15 -40.73
C PRO A 416 31.26 -46.79 -40.12
N ALA A 417 32.53 -46.40 -40.36
CA ALA A 417 33.20 -45.25 -39.73
C ALA A 417 33.60 -44.13 -40.74
N PRO A 418 34.68 -43.32 -40.57
CA PRO A 418 34.53 -41.91 -40.19
C PRO A 418 35.09 -40.89 -41.21
N SER A 419 34.89 -39.59 -40.96
CA SER A 419 35.58 -38.50 -41.67
C SER A 419 35.90 -37.30 -40.74
N TYR A 420 36.82 -36.45 -41.17
CA TYR A 420 37.50 -35.39 -40.37
C TYR A 420 36.92 -33.98 -40.58
N GLY A 421 37.14 -33.08 -39.60
CA GLY A 421 37.02 -31.63 -39.79
C GLY A 421 37.03 -30.84 -38.48
N ALA A 422 38.03 -29.96 -38.27
CA ALA A 422 38.14 -29.09 -37.09
C ALA A 422 38.83 -27.76 -37.42
N PRO A 423 38.39 -26.63 -36.83
CA PRO A 423 39.17 -25.40 -36.72
C PRO A 423 39.45 -24.97 -35.25
N SER A 424 40.42 -24.09 -35.05
CA SER A 424 41.05 -23.81 -33.74
C SER A 424 40.61 -22.48 -33.07
N PRO A 425 40.74 -22.35 -31.73
CA PRO A 425 40.83 -21.05 -31.03
C PRO A 425 42.26 -20.49 -31.05
N ALA A 426 42.46 -19.22 -30.66
CA ALA A 426 43.75 -18.52 -30.78
C ALA A 426 44.13 -17.63 -29.59
N TYR A 427 45.45 -17.51 -29.34
CA TYR A 427 46.17 -16.64 -28.37
C TYR A 427 45.85 -16.86 -26.86
N GLY A 428 46.81 -16.70 -25.94
CA GLY A 428 48.25 -16.46 -26.07
C GLY A 428 48.94 -16.31 -24.69
N ALA A 429 50.25 -16.54 -24.59
CA ALA A 429 50.98 -16.54 -23.31
C ALA A 429 52.44 -16.01 -23.42
N PRO A 430 53.05 -15.45 -22.35
CA PRO A 430 54.47 -15.08 -22.29
C PRO A 430 55.39 -16.21 -21.76
N SER A 431 56.69 -16.11 -22.05
CA SER A 431 57.71 -17.16 -21.83
C SER A 431 58.51 -17.07 -20.51
N PRO A 432 59.15 -18.16 -20.03
CA PRO A 432 59.94 -18.21 -18.78
C PRO A 432 61.45 -17.98 -18.96
N GLY A 433 62.18 -17.85 -17.84
CA GLY A 433 63.65 -17.76 -17.75
C GLY A 433 64.27 -18.76 -16.74
N PHE A 434 65.59 -18.98 -16.84
CA PHE A 434 66.32 -20.10 -16.20
C PHE A 434 66.87 -19.83 -14.78
N GLY A 435 67.09 -20.90 -13.99
CA GLY A 435 67.96 -20.90 -12.80
C GLY A 435 67.88 -22.18 -11.93
N ALA A 436 69.01 -22.86 -11.71
CA ALA A 436 69.20 -24.03 -10.82
C ALA A 436 70.38 -23.71 -9.83
N PRO A 437 70.79 -24.52 -8.80
CA PRO A 437 70.72 -25.99 -8.72
C PRO A 437 70.49 -26.63 -7.29
N THR A 438 70.81 -27.93 -7.23
CA THR A 438 70.63 -29.06 -6.28
C THR A 438 70.99 -28.96 -4.76
N PRO A 439 70.67 -30.00 -3.93
CA PRO A 439 70.53 -29.91 -2.46
C PRO A 439 71.64 -30.58 -1.61
N GLY A 440 71.48 -30.59 -0.27
CA GLY A 440 72.30 -31.35 0.70
C GLY A 440 71.51 -31.91 1.89
N TYR A 441 72.03 -32.98 2.53
CA TYR A 441 71.39 -33.78 3.59
C TYR A 441 72.25 -33.75 4.88
N GLY A 442 71.67 -33.88 6.09
CA GLY A 442 72.48 -33.99 7.32
C GLY A 442 71.71 -34.09 8.65
N ALA A 443 72.14 -35.01 9.51
CA ALA A 443 71.74 -35.26 10.92
C ALA A 443 72.86 -36.13 11.58
N PRO A 444 72.78 -36.68 12.82
CA PRO A 444 71.99 -36.35 14.03
C PRO A 444 72.84 -36.27 15.34
N ALA A 445 72.24 -35.86 16.48
CA ALA A 445 72.61 -36.25 17.88
C ALA A 445 71.47 -35.76 18.83
N GLN A 446 70.83 -36.52 19.74
CA GLN A 446 71.23 -37.39 20.86
C GLN A 446 71.65 -36.68 22.18
N GLY A 447 70.87 -36.94 23.24
CA GLY A 447 71.10 -36.57 24.65
C GLY A 447 70.02 -37.23 25.55
N TYR A 448 70.38 -37.70 26.76
CA TYR A 448 69.55 -38.58 27.61
C TYR A 448 69.01 -37.88 28.89
N GLY A 449 67.88 -38.35 29.42
CA GLY A 449 67.38 -37.98 30.77
C GLY A 449 66.03 -38.64 31.17
N GLN A 450 65.94 -39.16 32.39
CA GLN A 450 64.81 -39.85 33.07
C GLN A 450 64.90 -39.52 34.59
N PRO A 451 63.92 -39.79 35.50
CA PRO A 451 62.63 -40.48 35.35
C PRO A 451 61.38 -39.79 36.02
N MET A 452 60.25 -40.53 36.00
CA MET A 452 59.00 -40.50 36.82
C MET A 452 59.10 -40.06 38.32
N PRO A 453 58.01 -39.66 39.03
CA PRO A 453 56.66 -40.28 38.99
C PRO A 453 55.41 -39.37 38.98
N GLN A 454 54.22 -40.00 39.06
CA GLN A 454 52.87 -39.43 38.84
C GLN A 454 52.15 -38.99 40.13
N ASP A 455 51.25 -38.01 40.01
CA ASP A 455 50.08 -37.82 40.91
C ASP A 455 48.84 -37.39 40.07
N PRO A 456 47.74 -38.17 40.03
CA PRO A 456 46.68 -37.96 39.04
C PRO A 456 45.42 -37.22 39.57
N ASN A 457 45.52 -35.91 39.89
CA ASN A 457 44.30 -35.14 40.26
C ASN A 457 44.33 -33.61 39.98
N ALA A 458 44.42 -33.20 38.71
CA ALA A 458 44.45 -31.77 38.32
C ALA A 458 43.72 -31.42 36.99
N LEU A 459 42.73 -32.21 36.57
CA LEU A 459 42.14 -32.12 35.22
C LEU A 459 40.92 -31.18 35.11
N ASN A 460 41.06 -29.85 35.28
CA ASN A 460 40.05 -28.90 34.74
C ASN A 460 40.38 -27.39 34.58
N GLN A 461 41.65 -26.93 34.65
CA GLN A 461 41.94 -25.48 34.63
C GLN A 461 43.02 -24.99 33.63
N GLN A 462 43.42 -25.77 32.61
CA GLN A 462 44.58 -25.40 31.78
C GLN A 462 44.43 -25.67 30.27
N PHE A 463 43.41 -25.09 29.63
CA PHE A 463 43.36 -24.91 28.16
C PHE A 463 43.29 -23.43 27.72
N GLY A 464 43.61 -22.51 28.63
CA GLY A 464 43.55 -21.06 28.43
C GLY A 464 44.91 -20.34 28.39
N GLN A 465 46.04 -21.03 28.23
CA GLN A 465 47.36 -20.40 28.16
C GLN A 465 48.43 -21.26 27.44
N MET A 466 48.65 -20.98 26.15
CA MET A 466 49.97 -21.08 25.50
C MET A 466 49.93 -20.40 24.12
N ASN A 467 50.58 -19.24 23.98
CA ASN A 467 51.76 -19.09 23.12
C ASN A 467 52.26 -17.62 23.17
N ILE A 468 53.43 -17.39 23.77
CA ILE A 468 54.22 -16.16 23.57
C ILE A 468 55.66 -16.60 23.26
N GLY A 469 56.12 -16.25 22.07
CA GLY A 469 57.51 -16.35 21.64
C GLY A 469 57.81 -15.15 20.74
N GLN A 470 58.86 -14.40 21.04
CA GLN A 470 59.14 -13.11 20.41
C GLN A 470 59.91 -13.24 19.08
N GLY A 471 59.63 -12.34 18.14
CA GLY A 471 60.45 -12.08 16.96
C GLY A 471 60.18 -10.66 16.46
N GLN A 472 61.20 -9.81 16.41
CA GLN A 472 61.07 -8.39 16.04
C GLN A 472 61.15 -8.20 14.52
N ALA A 473 60.24 -7.39 13.96
CA ALA A 473 60.33 -6.82 12.63
C ALA A 473 59.79 -5.37 12.64
N ALA A 474 60.30 -4.50 11.78
CA ALA A 474 60.00 -3.07 11.81
C ALA A 474 58.60 -2.75 11.22
N PRO A 475 57.92 -1.70 11.72
CA PRO A 475 56.55 -1.37 11.30
C PRO A 475 56.51 -0.68 9.93
N GLN A 476 56.17 -1.44 8.87
CA GLN A 476 55.51 -0.82 7.71
C GLN A 476 54.10 -0.41 8.12
N VAL A 477 53.77 0.88 8.01
CA VAL A 477 52.43 1.41 8.31
C VAL A 477 51.47 1.09 7.16
N GLN A 478 51.07 -0.17 7.07
CA GLN A 478 49.97 -0.60 6.22
C GLN A 478 48.68 -0.44 7.03
N GLN A 479 47.87 0.57 6.68
CA GLN A 479 46.60 0.83 7.36
C GLN A 479 45.71 -0.41 7.30
N PRO A 480 45.21 -0.93 8.45
CA PRO A 480 44.19 -1.97 8.43
C PRO A 480 42.95 -1.44 7.72
N ALA A 481 42.44 -2.19 6.74
CA ALA A 481 41.13 -1.91 6.18
C ALA A 481 40.09 -2.00 7.31
N ALA A 482 39.34 -0.91 7.54
CA ALA A 482 38.46 -0.79 8.69
C ALA A 482 37.35 -1.85 8.64
N ALA A 483 37.50 -2.90 9.45
CA ALA A 483 36.49 -3.93 9.60
C ALA A 483 35.26 -3.33 10.31
N THR A 484 34.15 -3.18 9.60
CA THR A 484 32.89 -2.66 10.15
C THR A 484 32.46 -3.50 11.35
N GLN A 485 32.36 -2.89 12.53
CA GLN A 485 31.89 -3.58 13.73
C GLN A 485 30.42 -3.99 13.55
N GLN A 486 30.18 -5.28 13.25
CA GLN A 486 28.82 -5.81 13.17
C GLN A 486 28.24 -6.01 14.59
N ASN A 487 26.92 -5.89 14.72
CA ASN A 487 26.24 -6.13 16.00
C ASN A 487 26.47 -7.57 16.47
N GLN A 488 26.79 -7.72 17.77
CA GLN A 488 27.05 -9.02 18.37
C GLN A 488 25.74 -9.73 18.72
N LEU A 489 25.70 -11.04 18.49
CA LEU A 489 24.53 -11.86 18.72
C LEU A 489 24.53 -12.38 20.17
N PHE A 490 23.76 -11.74 21.05
CA PHE A 490 23.58 -12.18 22.44
C PHE A 490 22.39 -13.15 22.57
N PRO A 491 22.62 -14.47 22.76
CA PRO A 491 21.54 -15.43 22.97
C PRO A 491 20.87 -15.20 24.33
N SER A 492 19.55 -15.32 24.39
CA SER A 492 18.80 -15.35 25.64
C SER A 492 17.81 -16.52 25.66
N ASP A 493 17.57 -17.10 26.84
CA ASP A 493 16.57 -18.14 27.05
C ASP A 493 15.30 -17.48 27.57
N LEU A 494 14.22 -17.54 26.79
CA LEU A 494 12.94 -16.88 27.07
C LEU A 494 12.21 -17.43 28.31
N ILE A 495 12.66 -18.56 28.86
CA ILE A 495 12.08 -19.20 30.04
C ILE A 495 12.90 -18.86 31.30
N ALA A 496 14.24 -18.86 31.19
CA ALA A 496 15.12 -18.49 32.31
C ALA A 496 15.32 -16.97 32.45
N GLN A 497 15.13 -16.21 31.38
CA GLN A 497 15.12 -14.75 31.33
C GLN A 497 13.80 -14.30 30.67
N PRO A 498 12.70 -14.21 31.45
CA PRO A 498 11.44 -13.69 30.93
C PRO A 498 11.59 -12.24 30.46
N PHE A 499 10.75 -11.85 29.50
CA PHE A 499 10.67 -10.48 28.99
C PHE A 499 10.20 -9.52 30.09
N HIS A 500 10.89 -8.38 30.22
CA HIS A 500 10.45 -7.26 31.06
C HIS A 500 9.98 -6.08 30.20
N VAL A 501 8.87 -5.44 30.57
CA VAL A 501 8.25 -4.35 29.80
C VAL A 501 9.20 -3.20 29.45
N SER A 502 10.20 -2.92 30.31
CA SER A 502 11.20 -1.87 30.06
C SER A 502 11.97 -2.08 28.75
N GLU A 503 12.06 -3.32 28.25
CA GLU A 503 12.74 -3.65 26.99
C GLU A 503 12.06 -3.03 25.76
N LEU A 504 10.79 -2.62 25.83
CA LEU A 504 10.08 -1.94 24.75
C LEU A 504 10.48 -0.45 24.59
N TYR A 505 11.08 0.16 25.61
CA TYR A 505 11.53 1.56 25.55
C TYR A 505 13.00 1.68 25.09
N ASN A 506 13.70 0.56 24.90
CA ASN A 506 15.04 0.53 24.33
C ASN A 506 15.05 1.03 22.86
N PRO A 507 16.13 1.66 22.40
CA PRO A 507 16.31 1.96 20.99
C PRO A 507 16.49 0.67 20.16
N PRO A 508 16.18 0.70 18.85
CA PRO A 508 16.47 -0.41 17.95
C PRO A 508 17.99 -0.70 17.86
N PRO A 509 18.42 -1.90 17.41
CA PRO A 509 19.83 -2.22 17.23
C PRO A 509 20.54 -1.18 16.34
N PRO A 510 21.77 -0.75 16.69
CA PRO A 510 22.42 0.37 16.02
C PRO A 510 22.85 0.01 14.58
N ILE A 511 22.94 1.03 13.74
CA ILE A 511 23.24 0.92 12.32
C ILE A 511 24.73 1.21 12.10
N ASN A 512 25.55 0.18 12.21
CA ASN A 512 27.01 0.32 12.19
C ASN A 512 27.51 0.38 10.74
N LEU A 513 27.63 1.59 10.20
CA LEU A 513 28.19 1.84 8.86
C LEU A 513 29.73 1.79 8.86
N PRO A 514 30.37 1.53 7.70
CA PRO A 514 31.81 1.71 7.55
C PRO A 514 32.25 3.16 7.83
N SER A 515 33.47 3.34 8.34
CA SER A 515 34.09 4.66 8.46
C SER A 515 34.10 5.38 7.11
N ASN A 516 33.78 6.69 7.12
CA ASN A 516 33.68 7.53 5.91
C ASN A 516 32.66 7.05 4.86
N ALA A 517 31.59 6.35 5.28
CA ALA A 517 30.48 5.99 4.40
C ALA A 517 29.68 7.21 3.90
N ALA A 518 29.66 8.30 4.67
CA ALA A 518 29.08 9.59 4.30
C ALA A 518 30.16 10.57 3.78
N ALA A 519 29.74 11.51 2.93
CA ALA A 519 30.55 12.58 2.35
C ALA A 519 30.92 13.69 3.35
N THR A 520 30.20 13.77 4.47
CA THR A 520 30.41 14.71 5.56
C THR A 520 30.51 13.94 6.90
N PRO A 521 31.20 14.49 7.92
CA PRO A 521 31.27 13.89 9.25
C PRO A 521 30.02 14.20 10.12
N SER A 522 28.88 14.52 9.50
CA SER A 522 27.66 14.92 10.23
C SER A 522 27.01 13.74 10.95
N GLU A 523 26.69 13.92 12.23
CA GLU A 523 25.95 12.94 13.03
C GLU A 523 24.53 12.70 12.49
N PHE A 524 23.96 13.69 11.80
CA PHE A 524 22.64 13.61 11.16
C PHE A 524 22.66 12.99 9.75
N ALA A 525 23.83 12.53 9.27
CA ALA A 525 23.99 12.02 7.90
C ALA A 525 23.21 10.73 7.61
N ASN A 526 22.85 9.95 8.64
CA ASN A 526 21.95 8.80 8.52
C ASN A 526 20.61 9.04 9.23
N GLU A 527 19.56 8.36 8.80
CA GLU A 527 18.24 8.51 9.44
C GLU A 527 18.26 7.91 10.85
N SER A 528 17.89 8.73 11.84
CA SER A 528 17.62 8.32 13.20
C SER A 528 16.17 7.86 13.31
N SER A 529 15.93 6.67 13.88
CA SER A 529 14.69 5.84 13.88
C SER A 529 13.35 6.47 14.32
N LYS A 530 13.05 7.66 13.82
CA LYS A 530 11.91 8.53 14.14
C LYS A 530 10.92 8.55 12.97
N TYR A 531 11.42 8.64 11.74
CA TYR A 531 10.60 8.77 10.54
C TYR A 531 10.65 7.53 9.64
N LEU A 532 11.71 6.71 9.69
CA LEU A 532 11.92 5.58 8.78
C LEU A 532 12.67 4.41 9.46
N ARG A 533 11.94 3.48 10.10
CA ARG A 533 12.53 2.26 10.68
C ARG A 533 12.59 1.12 9.66
N CYS A 534 13.71 0.39 9.64
CA CYS A 534 13.85 -0.87 8.92
C CYS A 534 13.60 -2.05 9.86
N THR A 535 13.04 -3.16 9.37
CA THR A 535 12.97 -4.42 10.13
C THR A 535 14.35 -5.06 10.39
N LEU A 536 15.35 -4.72 9.57
CA LEU A 536 16.70 -5.27 9.59
C LEU A 536 17.74 -4.15 9.46
N ASN A 537 18.39 -3.81 10.57
CA ASN A 537 19.49 -2.82 10.62
C ASN A 537 20.85 -3.41 10.19
N THR A 538 20.83 -4.62 9.60
CA THR A 538 21.89 -5.16 8.74
C THR A 538 21.23 -6.07 7.70
N ILE A 539 21.37 -5.75 6.41
CA ILE A 539 20.62 -6.36 5.32
C ILE A 539 21.37 -7.59 4.76
N PRO A 540 20.72 -8.73 4.53
CA PRO A 540 21.31 -9.86 3.79
C PRO A 540 21.84 -9.45 2.41
N THR A 541 23.04 -9.87 1.99
CA THR A 541 23.53 -9.56 0.62
C THR A 541 22.67 -10.16 -0.49
N ASN A 542 21.89 -11.20 -0.20
CA ASN A 542 21.17 -11.98 -1.22
C ASN A 542 19.85 -12.56 -0.72
N HIS A 543 18.94 -12.83 -1.66
CA HIS A 543 17.62 -13.43 -1.41
C HIS A 543 17.68 -14.77 -0.66
N SER A 544 18.68 -15.61 -0.94
CA SER A 544 18.79 -16.93 -0.29
C SER A 544 19.05 -16.81 1.21
N LEU A 545 19.89 -15.86 1.63
CA LEU A 545 20.14 -15.57 3.03
C LEU A 545 18.92 -14.93 3.72
N LEU A 546 18.23 -13.99 3.07
CA LEU A 546 16.97 -13.43 3.60
C LEU A 546 15.91 -14.53 3.78
N LYS A 547 15.67 -15.35 2.76
CA LYS A 547 14.75 -16.50 2.80
C LYS A 547 15.15 -17.53 3.84
N LYS A 548 16.45 -17.77 4.04
CA LYS A 548 16.98 -18.62 5.13
C LYS A 548 16.67 -18.03 6.50
N SER A 549 16.79 -16.72 6.68
CA SER A 549 16.60 -16.07 7.98
C SER A 549 15.18 -16.13 8.53
N LYS A 550 14.17 -16.27 7.66
CA LYS A 550 12.73 -16.16 7.95
C LYS A 550 12.26 -14.81 8.51
N LEU A 551 13.16 -13.85 8.76
CA LEU A 551 12.80 -12.49 9.15
C LEU A 551 12.26 -11.72 7.93
N PRO A 552 11.31 -10.79 8.10
CA PRO A 552 10.84 -9.93 7.01
C PRO A 552 11.86 -8.82 6.73
N PHE A 553 11.87 -8.32 5.50
CA PHE A 553 12.56 -7.09 5.14
C PHE A 553 11.51 -6.06 4.71
N ALA A 554 11.34 -5.02 5.52
CA ALA A 554 10.38 -3.95 5.28
C ALA A 554 10.84 -2.63 5.90
N LEU A 555 10.27 -1.52 5.40
CA LEU A 555 10.39 -0.18 5.95
C LEU A 555 9.06 0.25 6.56
N ILE A 556 9.11 0.96 7.68
CA ILE A 556 7.97 1.60 8.35
C ILE A 556 8.24 3.11 8.30
N ILE A 557 7.36 3.86 7.64
CA ILE A 557 7.62 5.24 7.21
C ILE A 557 6.53 6.19 7.72
N SER A 558 6.93 7.18 8.53
CA SER A 558 6.11 8.32 8.97
C SER A 558 6.92 9.61 8.70
N PRO A 559 6.75 10.26 7.52
CA PRO A 559 7.56 11.42 7.11
C PRO A 559 7.41 12.70 7.96
N TYR A 560 6.47 12.68 8.90
CA TYR A 560 6.18 13.73 9.86
C TYR A 560 5.98 13.06 11.23
N ALA A 561 6.43 13.70 12.31
CA ALA A 561 6.33 13.18 13.67
C ALA A 561 5.63 14.17 14.63
N SER A 562 4.88 15.10 14.06
CA SER A 562 4.09 16.15 14.72
C SER A 562 2.89 16.51 13.85
N LEU A 563 1.90 17.24 14.39
CA LEU A 563 0.78 17.77 13.60
C LEU A 563 1.13 19.08 12.88
N HIS A 564 2.11 19.83 13.40
CA HIS A 564 2.60 21.08 12.82
C HIS A 564 4.12 21.04 12.62
N ASP A 565 4.61 21.59 11.51
CA ASP A 565 6.04 21.61 11.13
C ASP A 565 6.89 22.45 12.09
N SER A 566 6.28 23.38 12.84
CA SER A 566 6.93 24.18 13.88
C SER A 566 7.33 23.40 15.13
N GLU A 567 6.73 22.23 15.36
CA GLU A 567 7.02 21.35 16.49
C GLU A 567 8.17 20.39 16.20
N ASP A 568 8.47 20.16 14.93
CA ASP A 568 9.49 19.22 14.45
C ASP A 568 10.15 19.72 13.15
N PRO A 569 10.95 20.80 13.23
CA PRO A 569 11.49 21.47 12.05
C PRO A 569 12.55 20.62 11.32
N VAL A 570 12.28 20.32 10.05
CA VAL A 570 13.22 19.67 9.12
C VAL A 570 13.98 20.73 8.31
N PRO A 571 15.30 20.59 8.06
CA PRO A 571 16.06 21.53 7.25
C PRO A 571 15.51 21.71 5.82
N VAL A 572 15.23 22.96 5.44
CA VAL A 572 14.66 23.31 4.13
C VAL A 572 15.72 23.90 3.19
N VAL A 573 15.81 23.35 1.97
CA VAL A 573 16.67 23.82 0.88
C VAL A 573 15.87 24.73 -0.05
N HIS A 574 16.22 26.02 -0.05
CA HIS A 574 15.42 27.09 -0.69
C HIS A 574 15.87 27.49 -2.11
N ASP A 575 17.09 27.13 -2.53
CA ASP A 575 17.70 27.57 -3.80
C ASP A 575 17.15 26.87 -5.06
N GLN A 576 16.28 25.86 -4.87
CA GLN A 576 15.68 25.03 -5.92
C GLN A 576 16.67 24.20 -6.75
N VAL A 577 17.95 24.07 -6.33
CA VAL A 577 19.01 23.34 -7.05
C VAL A 577 18.94 21.84 -6.75
N ILE A 578 17.87 21.18 -7.22
CA ILE A 578 17.57 19.78 -6.87
C ILE A 578 18.40 18.79 -7.71
N SER A 579 19.64 18.55 -7.27
CA SER A 579 20.54 17.55 -7.85
C SER A 579 19.98 16.12 -7.73
N ARG A 580 19.79 15.46 -8.87
CA ARG A 580 19.28 14.07 -8.96
C ARG A 580 20.14 13.21 -9.89
N CYS A 581 20.25 11.92 -9.58
CA CYS A 581 20.96 10.97 -10.45
C CYS A 581 20.20 10.74 -11.76
N ARG A 582 20.86 10.90 -12.91
CA ARG A 582 20.24 10.86 -14.25
C ARG A 582 19.55 9.53 -14.57
N ARG A 583 20.06 8.41 -14.05
CA ARG A 583 19.49 7.05 -14.20
C ARG A 583 18.36 6.77 -13.20
N CYS A 584 18.70 6.54 -11.93
CA CYS A 584 17.71 6.09 -10.93
C CYS A 584 16.77 7.20 -10.38
N ARG A 585 17.03 8.47 -10.72
CA ARG A 585 16.29 9.65 -10.23
C ARG A 585 16.24 9.80 -8.71
N ALA A 586 17.14 9.13 -7.98
CA ALA A 586 17.40 9.40 -6.57
C ALA A 586 18.00 10.80 -6.39
N TYR A 587 17.64 11.45 -5.29
CA TYR A 587 18.14 12.76 -4.89
C TYR A 587 19.57 12.61 -4.35
N ILE A 588 20.39 13.66 -4.53
CA ILE A 588 21.66 13.76 -3.82
C ILE A 588 21.39 13.68 -2.31
N ASN A 589 22.33 13.08 -1.57
CA ASN A 589 22.15 12.68 -0.18
C ASN A 589 23.53 12.45 0.47
N PRO A 590 23.64 12.35 1.81
CA PRO A 590 24.94 12.29 2.48
C PRO A 590 25.88 11.15 2.05
N PHE A 591 25.39 10.06 1.44
CA PHE A 591 26.20 8.88 1.10
C PHE A 591 26.81 8.88 -0.32
N VAL A 592 26.68 9.97 -1.08
CA VAL A 592 27.28 10.08 -2.42
C VAL A 592 28.80 10.27 -2.35
N SER A 593 29.53 9.86 -3.39
CA SER A 593 31.00 10.06 -3.45
C SER A 593 31.34 11.13 -4.49
N PHE A 594 31.95 12.24 -4.08
CA PHE A 594 32.46 13.24 -5.03
C PHE A 594 33.74 12.74 -5.74
N LEU A 595 33.90 13.15 -7.00
CA LEU A 595 34.98 12.77 -7.91
C LEU A 595 35.49 14.01 -8.64
N ASP A 596 36.66 13.89 -9.28
CA ASP A 596 37.20 14.90 -10.19
C ASP A 596 37.27 16.31 -9.55
N HIS A 597 37.94 16.40 -8.39
CA HIS A 597 38.03 17.60 -7.55
C HIS A 597 36.69 18.22 -7.12
N GLY A 598 35.59 17.46 -7.20
CA GLY A 598 34.25 17.89 -6.84
C GLY A 598 33.37 18.27 -8.03
N HIS A 599 33.85 18.22 -9.26
CA HIS A 599 33.02 18.53 -10.44
C HIS A 599 32.01 17.42 -10.79
N ARG A 600 32.20 16.19 -10.29
CA ARG A 600 31.26 15.08 -10.49
C ARG A 600 30.96 14.34 -9.19
N TRP A 601 29.85 13.61 -9.16
CA TRP A 601 29.42 12.78 -8.02
C TRP A 601 28.91 11.41 -8.48
N ARG A 602 29.31 10.38 -7.75
CA ARG A 602 28.86 8.99 -7.92
C ARG A 602 27.63 8.74 -7.07
N CYS A 603 26.54 8.30 -7.71
CA CYS A 603 25.30 7.96 -7.03
C CYS A 603 25.45 6.67 -6.19
N ASN A 604 25.25 6.78 -4.88
CA ASN A 604 25.26 5.68 -3.91
C ASN A 604 24.27 4.55 -4.24
N MET A 605 23.13 4.86 -4.86
CA MET A 605 22.14 3.85 -5.26
C MET A 605 22.65 2.97 -6.41
N CYS A 606 22.97 3.58 -7.56
CA CYS A 606 23.20 2.86 -8.82
C CYS A 606 24.61 3.02 -9.43
N ASN A 607 25.58 3.56 -8.70
CA ASN A 607 26.99 3.78 -9.10
C ASN A 607 27.25 4.66 -10.33
N LEU A 608 26.21 5.23 -10.97
CA LEU A 608 26.37 6.16 -12.09
C LEU A 608 27.02 7.46 -11.61
N THR A 609 28.03 7.92 -12.36
CA THR A 609 28.60 9.26 -12.23
C THR A 609 27.71 10.30 -12.91
N ASN A 610 27.44 11.39 -12.20
CA ASN A 610 26.67 12.54 -12.67
C ASN A 610 27.49 13.80 -12.39
N ASP A 611 27.26 14.84 -13.15
CA ASP A 611 27.99 16.09 -13.03
C ASP A 611 27.35 16.95 -11.91
N VAL A 612 28.15 17.77 -11.22
CA VAL A 612 27.65 18.70 -10.20
C VAL A 612 27.21 20.00 -10.91
N PRO A 613 25.96 20.48 -10.74
CA PRO A 613 25.55 21.76 -11.31
C PRO A 613 26.37 22.91 -10.75
N GLN A 614 26.75 23.90 -11.58
CA GLN A 614 27.49 25.08 -11.11
C GLN A 614 26.73 25.86 -10.03
N ALA A 615 25.40 25.87 -10.09
CA ALA A 615 24.53 26.48 -9.08
C ALA A 615 24.56 25.77 -7.70
N PHE A 616 25.15 24.58 -7.59
CA PHE A 616 25.26 23.87 -6.31
C PHE A 616 26.22 24.57 -5.33
N ASP A 617 27.22 25.26 -5.87
CA ASP A 617 28.25 26.02 -5.13
C ASP A 617 27.98 27.54 -5.10
N TRP A 618 26.77 27.98 -5.47
CA TRP A 618 26.46 29.39 -5.74
C TRP A 618 25.03 29.80 -5.33
N ASP A 619 24.93 30.80 -4.45
CA ASP A 619 23.68 31.46 -4.09
C ASP A 619 23.38 32.56 -5.12
N ALA A 620 22.40 32.28 -6.00
CA ALA A 620 21.98 33.21 -7.04
C ALA A 620 21.22 34.45 -6.50
N ALA A 621 20.66 34.39 -5.28
CA ALA A 621 19.95 35.52 -4.68
C ALA A 621 20.91 36.49 -3.97
N GLN A 622 21.96 35.96 -3.32
CA GLN A 622 22.99 36.77 -2.65
C GLN A 622 24.26 37.00 -3.50
N GLN A 623 24.30 36.45 -4.72
CA GLN A 623 25.41 36.58 -5.68
C GLN A 623 26.79 36.23 -5.08
N LYS A 624 26.84 35.12 -4.35
CA LYS A 624 28.03 34.64 -3.65
C LYS A 624 28.21 33.13 -3.84
N SER A 625 29.45 32.66 -3.74
CA SER A 625 29.70 31.22 -3.59
C SER A 625 29.27 30.73 -2.21
N VAL A 626 28.78 29.50 -2.15
CA VAL A 626 28.36 28.80 -0.93
C VAL A 626 29.22 27.56 -0.76
N ASP A 627 29.65 27.29 0.47
CA ASP A 627 30.32 26.05 0.81
C ASP A 627 29.33 24.88 0.69
N ARG A 628 29.52 24.04 -0.35
CA ARG A 628 28.74 22.81 -0.55
C ARG A 628 28.71 21.90 0.67
N TRP A 629 29.77 21.87 1.48
CA TRP A 629 29.88 20.97 2.63
C TRP A 629 29.00 21.41 3.81
N GLN A 630 28.40 22.61 3.74
CA GLN A 630 27.41 23.11 4.69
C GLN A 630 25.96 22.93 4.18
N ARG A 631 25.75 22.41 2.96
CA ARG A 631 24.40 22.22 2.39
C ARG A 631 23.62 21.14 3.17
N PRO A 632 22.32 21.36 3.49
CA PRO A 632 21.55 20.42 4.29
C PRO A 632 21.52 19.00 3.70
N GLU A 633 21.35 18.86 2.39
CA GLU A 633 21.21 17.57 1.69
C GLU A 633 22.50 16.73 1.62
N LEU A 634 23.63 17.26 2.13
CA LEU A 634 24.87 16.49 2.35
C LEU A 634 25.16 16.22 3.83
N ASN A 635 24.39 16.83 4.76
CA ASN A 635 24.62 16.73 6.20
C ASN A 635 23.45 16.07 6.97
N TYR A 636 22.24 16.10 6.42
CA TYR A 636 21.04 15.55 7.06
C TYR A 636 20.43 14.47 6.17
N ALA A 637 20.07 13.34 6.77
CA ALA A 637 19.34 12.26 6.12
C ALA A 637 17.89 12.60 5.78
N VAL A 638 17.29 13.50 6.57
CA VAL A 638 15.94 14.01 6.38
C VAL A 638 16.02 15.50 6.05
N THR A 639 15.60 15.87 4.83
CA THR A 639 15.60 17.25 4.33
C THR A 639 14.36 17.53 3.50
N GLU A 640 14.03 18.79 3.31
CA GLU A 640 12.93 19.21 2.46
C GLU A 640 13.39 20.24 1.42
N PHE A 641 13.00 20.09 0.16
CA PHE A 641 13.36 21.01 -0.91
C PHE A 641 12.15 21.85 -1.33
N VAL A 642 12.33 23.15 -1.55
CA VAL A 642 11.39 23.96 -2.33
C VAL A 642 11.46 23.51 -3.78
N ALA A 643 10.34 23.05 -4.35
CA ALA A 643 10.34 22.43 -5.66
C ALA A 643 10.18 23.46 -6.79
N PRO A 644 11.06 23.49 -7.81
CA PRO A 644 10.90 24.34 -8.98
C PRO A 644 9.70 23.94 -9.83
N GLN A 645 9.31 24.81 -10.77
CA GLN A 645 8.10 24.67 -11.60
C GLN A 645 8.01 23.34 -12.38
N GLU A 646 9.14 22.69 -12.70
CA GLU A 646 9.16 21.36 -13.34
C GLU A 646 8.48 20.23 -12.53
N TYR A 647 8.20 20.45 -11.24
CA TYR A 647 7.46 19.52 -10.37
C TYR A 647 5.96 19.84 -10.25
N MET A 648 5.46 20.77 -11.07
CA MET A 648 4.07 21.25 -11.08
C MET A 648 3.42 20.98 -12.43
N VAL A 649 2.35 20.15 -12.47
CA VAL A 649 1.51 19.98 -13.67
C VAL A 649 0.36 20.99 -13.76
N ARG A 650 0.03 21.61 -12.62
CA ARG A 650 -0.89 22.73 -12.46
C ARG A 650 -0.42 23.61 -11.29
N PRO A 651 -0.87 24.87 -11.15
CA PRO A 651 -0.54 25.71 -10.02
C PRO A 651 -0.98 25.07 -8.67
N PRO A 652 -0.22 25.29 -7.57
CA PRO A 652 -0.59 24.84 -6.23
C PRO A 652 -2.01 25.26 -5.82
N GLN A 653 -2.87 24.27 -5.58
CA GLN A 653 -4.25 24.49 -5.17
C GLN A 653 -4.36 25.03 -3.73
N PRO A 654 -5.48 25.66 -3.35
CA PRO A 654 -5.77 25.99 -1.96
C PRO A 654 -6.16 24.73 -1.15
N LEU A 655 -6.01 24.79 0.16
CA LEU A 655 -6.64 23.84 1.08
C LEU A 655 -8.18 23.99 0.97
N CYS A 656 -8.86 22.88 0.70
CA CYS A 656 -10.32 22.83 0.54
C CYS A 656 -10.91 21.77 1.48
N TYR A 657 -11.78 22.19 2.40
CA TYR A 657 -12.61 21.31 3.20
C TYR A 657 -14.06 21.36 2.71
N TYR A 658 -14.71 20.21 2.55
CA TYR A 658 -16.16 20.14 2.39
C TYR A 658 -16.73 19.18 3.43
N ILE A 659 -17.55 19.70 4.34
CA ILE A 659 -17.99 18.98 5.53
C ILE A 659 -19.43 18.49 5.32
N LEU A 660 -19.60 17.16 5.34
CA LEU A 660 -20.90 16.50 5.27
C LEU A 660 -21.37 16.21 6.70
N LEU A 661 -22.46 16.88 7.08
CA LEU A 661 -23.03 16.83 8.42
C LEU A 661 -24.33 16.03 8.40
N ASP A 662 -24.38 14.93 9.13
CA ASP A 662 -25.62 14.21 9.39
C ASP A 662 -26.59 15.11 10.20
N CYS A 663 -27.76 15.40 9.61
CA CYS A 663 -28.83 16.17 10.24
C CYS A 663 -30.10 15.33 10.49
N THR A 664 -29.97 14.00 10.49
CA THR A 664 -31.06 13.09 10.85
C THR A 664 -31.48 13.24 12.30
N GLN A 665 -32.67 12.71 12.60
CA GLN A 665 -33.18 12.58 13.97
C GLN A 665 -32.18 11.87 14.91
N GLY A 666 -31.35 10.95 14.40
CA GLY A 666 -30.28 10.31 15.17
C GLY A 666 -29.16 11.28 15.59
N ALA A 667 -28.67 12.09 14.66
CA ALA A 667 -27.62 13.08 14.92
C ALA A 667 -28.11 14.26 15.76
N VAL A 668 -29.37 14.69 15.57
CA VAL A 668 -29.97 15.78 16.36
C VAL A 668 -30.28 15.31 17.79
N ASN A 669 -30.96 14.18 17.97
CA ASN A 669 -31.32 13.69 19.32
C ASN A 669 -30.10 13.28 20.17
N SER A 670 -29.01 12.84 19.54
CA SER A 670 -27.75 12.54 20.24
C SER A 670 -26.89 13.79 20.52
N GLY A 671 -27.35 14.97 20.09
CA GLY A 671 -26.66 16.26 20.24
C GLY A 671 -25.43 16.44 19.35
N LEU A 672 -25.15 15.51 18.43
CA LEU A 672 -23.95 15.52 17.60
C LEU A 672 -23.85 16.80 16.75
N LEU A 673 -24.92 17.14 16.02
CA LEU A 673 -24.93 18.30 15.13
C LEU A 673 -24.65 19.62 15.89
N ALA A 674 -25.19 19.75 17.11
CA ALA A 674 -24.99 20.93 17.95
C ALA A 674 -23.55 21.04 18.47
N VAL A 675 -22.97 19.93 18.96
CA VAL A 675 -21.58 19.91 19.43
C VAL A 675 -20.62 20.17 18.28
N VAL A 676 -20.79 19.50 17.14
CA VAL A 676 -19.89 19.62 15.99
C VAL A 676 -19.94 21.01 15.36
N SER A 677 -21.13 21.60 15.18
CA SER A 677 -21.26 22.97 14.64
C SER A 677 -20.49 23.98 15.50
N ARG A 678 -20.59 23.83 16.83
CA ARG A 678 -19.83 24.65 17.79
C ARG A 678 -18.32 24.40 17.72
N VAL A 679 -17.87 23.15 17.69
CA VAL A 679 -16.44 22.80 17.64
C VAL A 679 -15.81 23.30 16.33
N ILE A 680 -16.48 23.17 15.19
CA ILE A 680 -16.02 23.72 13.91
C ILE A 680 -15.89 25.25 14.04
N LYS A 681 -16.92 25.93 14.56
CA LYS A 681 -16.91 27.39 14.77
C LYS A 681 -15.73 27.85 15.63
N GLU A 682 -15.52 27.23 16.79
CA GLU A 682 -14.41 27.53 17.69
C GLU A 682 -13.03 27.20 17.06
N SER A 683 -12.99 26.28 16.10
CA SER A 683 -11.77 25.84 15.40
C SER A 683 -11.45 26.61 14.11
N LEU A 684 -12.37 27.42 13.55
CA LEU A 684 -12.16 28.16 12.29
C LEU A 684 -10.88 29.04 12.32
N GLY A 685 -10.46 29.51 13.49
CA GLY A 685 -9.23 30.31 13.66
C GLY A 685 -7.93 29.50 13.67
N ARG A 686 -8.00 28.16 13.74
CA ARG A 686 -6.84 27.26 13.75
C ARG A 686 -6.56 26.61 12.39
N ILE A 687 -7.52 26.65 11.46
CA ILE A 687 -7.38 26.04 10.13
C ILE A 687 -6.19 26.66 9.37
N PRO A 688 -5.22 25.88 8.84
CA PRO A 688 -4.05 26.39 8.15
C PRO A 688 -4.39 27.25 6.93
N ASN A 689 -4.33 28.57 7.08
CA ASN A 689 -4.76 29.55 6.09
C ASN A 689 -3.76 30.71 5.93
N ALA A 690 -2.46 30.43 6.03
CA ALA A 690 -1.39 31.44 6.03
C ALA A 690 -1.28 32.25 4.72
N ASP A 691 -1.80 31.72 3.61
CA ASP A 691 -1.87 32.41 2.30
C ASP A 691 -3.24 33.08 2.04
N GLY A 692 -4.20 32.95 2.97
CA GLY A 692 -5.54 33.48 2.85
C GLY A 692 -6.46 32.80 1.81
N ARG A 693 -6.02 31.72 1.14
CA ARG A 693 -6.75 31.10 0.02
C ARG A 693 -7.66 29.93 0.41
N THR A 694 -7.64 29.50 1.68
CA THR A 694 -8.36 28.30 2.14
C THR A 694 -9.86 28.40 1.90
N ARG A 695 -10.45 27.31 1.41
CA ARG A 695 -11.88 27.22 1.16
C ARG A 695 -12.55 26.21 2.07
N ILE A 696 -13.78 26.53 2.46
CA ILE A 696 -14.65 25.67 3.25
C ILE A 696 -16.06 25.67 2.66
N GLY A 697 -16.74 24.53 2.72
CA GLY A 697 -18.14 24.40 2.32
C GLY A 697 -18.84 23.35 3.17
N PHE A 698 -20.16 23.42 3.21
CA PHE A 698 -21.00 22.63 4.10
C PHE A 698 -22.19 22.04 3.34
N MET A 699 -22.55 20.81 3.72
CA MET A 699 -23.81 20.18 3.34
C MET A 699 -24.37 19.46 4.57
N ALA A 700 -25.63 19.71 4.89
CA ALA A 700 -26.37 18.87 5.83
C ALA A 700 -27.11 17.77 5.05
N VAL A 701 -27.20 16.57 5.61
CA VAL A 701 -27.67 15.37 4.89
C VAL A 701 -28.66 14.60 5.77
N ASP A 702 -29.86 14.41 5.23
CA ASP A 702 -30.88 13.50 5.75
C ASP A 702 -31.49 12.68 4.59
N ASN A 703 -32.80 12.75 4.32
CA ASN A 703 -33.39 12.22 3.09
C ASN A 703 -33.33 13.22 1.92
N GLY A 704 -32.82 14.43 2.13
CA GLY A 704 -32.40 15.36 1.10
C GLY A 704 -30.95 15.82 1.28
N LEU A 705 -30.44 16.53 0.27
CA LEU A 705 -29.11 17.16 0.28
C LEU A 705 -29.28 18.67 0.50
N HIS A 706 -28.94 19.15 1.70
CA HIS A 706 -29.08 20.56 2.09
C HIS A 706 -27.73 21.27 1.88
N PHE A 707 -27.57 21.88 0.71
CA PHE A 707 -26.42 22.73 0.40
C PHE A 707 -26.57 24.11 1.06
N PHE A 708 -25.45 24.75 1.41
CA PHE A 708 -25.45 26.11 1.95
C PHE A 708 -24.58 27.06 1.13
N GLY A 709 -25.20 28.12 0.59
CA GLY A 709 -24.49 29.28 0.02
C GLY A 709 -24.23 30.31 1.11
N ILE A 710 -22.96 30.63 1.39
CA ILE A 710 -22.57 31.55 2.46
C ILE A 710 -21.93 32.82 1.86
N PRO A 711 -22.63 33.95 1.82
CA PRO A 711 -22.13 35.15 1.15
C PRO A 711 -20.95 35.79 1.92
N PRO A 712 -20.07 36.57 1.26
CA PRO A 712 -18.95 37.25 1.92
C PRO A 712 -19.39 38.27 2.98
N ASP A 713 -18.57 38.48 4.02
CA ASP A 713 -18.90 39.34 5.18
C ASP A 713 -19.15 40.82 4.87
N ASN A 714 -18.94 41.25 3.61
CA ASN A 714 -19.11 42.62 3.13
C ASN A 714 -20.20 42.75 2.03
N SER A 715 -21.06 41.74 1.83
CA SER A 715 -22.16 41.81 0.86
C SER A 715 -23.41 42.47 1.44
N GLU A 716 -24.31 42.90 0.53
CA GLU A 716 -25.58 43.57 0.88
C GLU A 716 -26.55 42.64 1.63
N SER A 717 -26.48 41.33 1.39
CA SER A 717 -27.13 40.30 2.21
C SER A 717 -26.07 39.45 2.91
N ASN A 718 -26.17 39.33 4.24
CA ASN A 718 -25.30 38.50 5.08
C ASN A 718 -26.03 37.24 5.60
N GLU A 719 -27.15 36.88 4.97
CA GLU A 719 -27.96 35.71 5.34
C GLU A 719 -27.50 34.48 4.52
N PRO A 720 -27.06 33.37 5.15
CA PRO A 720 -26.79 32.12 4.47
C PRO A 720 -28.04 31.54 3.80
N GLN A 721 -27.92 31.07 2.56
CA GLN A 721 -29.00 30.47 1.79
C GLN A 721 -28.94 28.94 1.86
N GLN A 722 -30.05 28.30 2.22
CA GLN A 722 -30.20 26.84 2.17
C GLN A 722 -30.84 26.43 0.85
N LEU A 723 -30.22 25.47 0.15
CA LEU A 723 -30.66 24.95 -1.14
C LEU A 723 -30.83 23.43 -1.03
N VAL A 724 -32.06 22.94 -1.12
CA VAL A 724 -32.39 21.53 -0.87
C VAL A 724 -32.56 20.80 -2.20
N VAL A 725 -31.73 19.79 -2.45
CA VAL A 725 -31.89 18.86 -3.57
C VAL A 725 -32.48 17.56 -3.02
N SER A 726 -33.70 17.24 -3.44
CA SER A 726 -34.44 16.03 -3.01
C SER A 726 -34.29 14.86 -3.99
N ASP A 727 -33.73 15.09 -5.17
CA ASP A 727 -33.29 14.01 -6.07
C ASP A 727 -31.99 13.41 -5.54
N LEU A 728 -31.99 12.09 -5.34
CA LEU A 728 -30.86 11.35 -4.79
C LEU A 728 -30.17 10.44 -5.81
N ASP A 729 -30.79 10.21 -6.98
CA ASP A 729 -30.30 9.28 -7.99
C ASP A 729 -29.45 10.02 -9.03
N GLU A 730 -29.86 11.23 -9.43
CA GLU A 730 -29.08 12.15 -10.28
C GLU A 730 -28.84 13.53 -9.61
N PRO A 731 -28.21 13.57 -8.41
CA PRO A 731 -28.16 14.79 -7.62
C PRO A 731 -27.26 15.87 -8.27
N TYR A 732 -27.89 16.97 -8.69
CA TYR A 732 -27.24 18.11 -9.32
C TYR A 732 -26.63 19.09 -8.29
N LEU A 733 -25.85 20.06 -8.77
CA LEU A 733 -25.39 21.18 -7.95
C LEU A 733 -26.39 22.33 -8.11
N PRO A 734 -27.03 22.82 -7.04
CA PRO A 734 -28.14 23.78 -7.17
C PRO A 734 -27.70 25.20 -7.56
N MET A 735 -26.41 25.52 -7.45
CA MET A 735 -25.80 26.74 -8.00
C MET A 735 -24.39 26.44 -8.54
N PRO A 736 -23.90 27.23 -9.53
CA PRO A 736 -22.55 27.06 -10.09
C PRO A 736 -21.43 27.66 -9.21
N SER A 737 -21.77 28.51 -8.24
CA SER A 737 -20.84 29.23 -7.36
C SER A 737 -21.30 29.17 -5.90
N ASP A 738 -20.47 29.73 -4.99
CA ASP A 738 -20.81 30.07 -3.60
C ASP A 738 -21.17 28.91 -2.64
N LEU A 739 -21.17 27.68 -3.13
CA LEU A 739 -21.25 26.45 -2.32
C LEU A 739 -19.90 26.05 -1.68
N LEU A 740 -18.79 26.63 -2.14
CA LEU A 740 -17.43 26.42 -1.61
C LEU A 740 -16.72 27.78 -1.48
N VAL A 741 -16.73 28.32 -0.27
CA VAL A 741 -16.46 29.74 0.02
C VAL A 741 -15.06 29.96 0.59
N SER A 742 -14.56 31.20 0.50
CA SER A 742 -13.26 31.56 1.10
C SER A 742 -13.41 31.76 2.61
N LEU A 743 -12.66 30.99 3.40
CA LEU A 743 -12.62 31.10 4.86
C LEU A 743 -12.20 32.50 5.33
N SER A 744 -11.42 33.21 4.51
CA SER A 744 -10.92 34.56 4.78
C SER A 744 -11.93 35.67 4.49
N GLN A 745 -12.95 35.40 3.67
CA GLN A 745 -13.89 36.41 3.16
C GLN A 745 -15.31 36.26 3.71
N CYS A 746 -15.72 35.05 4.08
CA CYS A 746 -17.04 34.74 4.63
C CYS A 746 -16.96 34.37 6.13
N ARG A 747 -15.94 34.83 6.85
CA ARG A 747 -15.61 34.34 8.20
C ARG A 747 -16.75 34.53 9.20
N ASN A 748 -17.28 35.74 9.29
CA ASN A 748 -18.34 36.09 10.23
C ASN A 748 -19.68 35.46 9.80
N ASN A 749 -19.91 35.33 8.50
CA ASN A 749 -21.11 34.69 7.96
C ASN A 749 -21.07 33.14 8.14
N ILE A 750 -19.89 32.50 8.10
CA ILE A 750 -19.71 31.09 8.50
C ILE A 750 -19.96 30.92 10.01
N GLU A 751 -19.46 31.80 10.87
CA GLU A 751 -19.75 31.73 12.31
C GLU A 751 -21.25 31.90 12.61
N THR A 752 -21.92 32.80 11.90
CA THR A 752 -23.37 33.03 12.00
C THR A 752 -24.17 31.84 11.46
N PHE A 753 -23.72 31.21 10.37
CA PHE A 753 -24.28 29.97 9.86
C PHE A 753 -24.21 28.83 10.89
N LEU A 754 -23.04 28.62 11.50
CA LEU A 754 -22.82 27.53 12.46
C LEU A 754 -23.60 27.70 13.78
N ASP A 755 -23.91 28.94 14.19
CA ASP A 755 -24.86 29.18 15.29
C ASP A 755 -26.30 28.81 14.92
N ARG A 756 -26.72 29.11 13.68
CA ARG A 756 -28.08 28.82 13.21
C ARG A 756 -28.31 27.35 12.89
N LEU A 757 -27.28 26.65 12.37
CA LEU A 757 -27.40 25.29 11.81
C LEU A 757 -28.11 24.27 12.73
N PRO A 758 -27.81 24.17 14.04
CA PRO A 758 -28.53 23.25 14.92
C PRO A 758 -30.02 23.58 15.08
N THR A 759 -30.38 24.87 15.03
CA THR A 759 -31.78 25.33 15.17
C THR A 759 -32.62 25.07 13.92
N MET A 760 -31.99 24.98 12.75
CA MET A 760 -32.66 24.61 11.49
C MET A 760 -33.25 23.19 11.56
N PHE A 761 -32.53 22.26 12.19
CA PHE A 761 -32.89 20.83 12.25
C PHE A 761 -33.43 20.36 13.62
N GLN A 762 -33.57 21.26 14.61
CA GLN A 762 -33.90 20.91 16.00
C GLN A 762 -35.17 20.04 16.19
N ASN A 763 -36.14 20.16 15.28
CA ASN A 763 -37.42 19.43 15.31
C ASN A 763 -37.50 18.36 14.22
N THR A 764 -36.37 17.87 13.71
CA THR A 764 -36.37 16.86 12.64
C THR A 764 -36.90 15.51 13.13
N HIS A 765 -37.73 14.89 12.29
CA HIS A 765 -38.24 13.54 12.46
C HIS A 765 -37.77 12.61 11.33
N VAL A 766 -36.76 13.00 10.55
CA VAL A 766 -36.24 12.24 9.41
C VAL A 766 -35.17 11.24 9.87
N PRO A 767 -35.35 9.91 9.66
CA PRO A 767 -34.37 8.88 9.99
C PRO A 767 -33.52 8.43 8.77
N GLY A 768 -33.82 8.94 7.58
CA GLY A 768 -33.09 8.64 6.35
C GLY A 768 -31.79 9.44 6.24
N PHE A 769 -30.70 8.81 5.80
CA PHE A 769 -29.37 9.42 5.63
C PHE A 769 -28.79 9.06 4.25
N ALA A 770 -28.78 10.03 3.34
CA ALA A 770 -28.46 9.87 1.91
C ALA A 770 -26.96 10.02 1.58
N LEU A 771 -26.06 9.43 2.39
CA LEU A 771 -24.62 9.70 2.30
C LEU A 771 -24.00 9.42 0.91
N GLY A 772 -24.38 8.34 0.21
CA GLY A 772 -23.78 8.03 -1.09
C GLY A 772 -24.13 9.06 -2.17
N SER A 773 -25.35 9.61 -2.13
CA SER A 773 -25.77 10.74 -2.99
C SER A 773 -25.03 12.03 -2.60
N ALA A 774 -24.95 12.33 -1.30
CA ALA A 774 -24.20 13.47 -0.77
C ALA A 774 -22.72 13.45 -1.21
N LEU A 775 -22.08 12.28 -1.12
CA LEU A 775 -20.70 12.05 -1.55
C LEU A 775 -20.53 12.30 -3.06
N ARG A 776 -21.44 11.80 -3.91
CA ARG A 776 -21.42 12.06 -5.37
C ARG A 776 -21.45 13.56 -5.66
N SER A 777 -22.37 14.31 -5.05
CA SER A 777 -22.48 15.77 -5.23
C SER A 777 -21.28 16.54 -4.69
N ALA A 778 -20.80 16.19 -3.50
CA ALA A 778 -19.65 16.86 -2.89
C ALA A 778 -18.36 16.63 -3.69
N HIS A 779 -18.14 15.42 -4.19
CA HIS A 779 -17.06 15.11 -5.12
C HIS A 779 -17.20 15.89 -6.44
N LYS A 780 -18.40 15.97 -7.03
CA LYS A 780 -18.67 16.79 -8.23
C LYS A 780 -18.33 18.28 -8.01
N LEU A 781 -18.58 18.81 -6.80
CA LEU A 781 -18.26 20.20 -6.45
C LEU A 781 -16.75 20.44 -6.26
N ILE A 782 -16.03 19.58 -5.53
CA ILE A 782 -14.62 19.86 -5.18
C ILE A 782 -13.57 19.22 -6.11
N SER A 783 -13.93 18.23 -6.93
CA SER A 783 -13.00 17.52 -7.84
C SER A 783 -12.16 18.40 -8.80
N PRO A 784 -12.59 19.60 -9.25
CA PRO A 784 -11.72 20.48 -10.03
C PRO A 784 -10.50 21.00 -9.23
N LEU A 785 -10.64 21.17 -7.91
CA LEU A 785 -9.59 21.63 -7.02
C LEU A 785 -8.87 20.46 -6.33
N GLY A 786 -9.62 19.42 -5.93
CA GLY A 786 -9.21 18.48 -4.89
C GLY A 786 -9.51 19.01 -3.49
N GLY A 787 -9.03 18.31 -2.46
CA GLY A 787 -9.25 18.68 -1.05
C GLY A 787 -9.68 17.50 -0.19
N LYS A 788 -10.46 17.77 0.87
CA LYS A 788 -10.95 16.75 1.81
C LYS A 788 -12.47 16.82 1.98
N LEU A 789 -13.15 15.70 1.72
CA LEU A 789 -14.50 15.45 2.20
C LEU A 789 -14.40 14.98 3.66
N THR A 790 -14.99 15.71 4.60
CA THR A 790 -15.02 15.32 6.01
C THR A 790 -16.45 14.94 6.38
N VAL A 791 -16.71 13.65 6.57
CA VAL A 791 -18.04 13.12 6.89
C VAL A 791 -18.18 12.99 8.41
N ILE A 792 -19.28 13.47 8.96
CA ILE A 792 -19.58 13.43 10.40
C ILE A 792 -20.99 12.85 10.56
N ALA A 793 -21.09 11.60 11.03
CA ALA A 793 -22.33 10.81 10.97
C ALA A 793 -22.68 10.04 12.26
N ALA A 794 -23.94 10.13 12.69
CA ALA A 794 -24.54 9.30 13.75
C ALA A 794 -25.38 8.14 13.19
N SER A 795 -25.90 8.28 11.97
CA SER A 795 -26.79 7.32 11.31
C SER A 795 -26.08 6.44 10.27
N LEU A 796 -26.58 5.20 10.11
CA LEU A 796 -26.21 4.32 9.00
C LEU A 796 -26.77 4.89 7.67
N PRO A 797 -25.97 5.01 6.59
CA PRO A 797 -26.50 5.39 5.27
C PRO A 797 -27.55 4.38 4.80
N ASN A 798 -28.80 4.80 4.68
CA ASN A 798 -29.96 3.90 4.56
C ASN A 798 -30.98 4.34 3.49
N VAL A 799 -30.71 5.46 2.80
CA VAL A 799 -31.55 6.06 1.75
C VAL A 799 -30.64 6.53 0.60
N GLY A 800 -31.18 6.63 -0.62
CA GLY A 800 -30.45 7.14 -1.80
C GLY A 800 -29.36 6.20 -2.34
N HIS A 801 -28.45 6.77 -3.12
CA HIS A 801 -27.42 6.03 -3.83
C HIS A 801 -26.53 5.23 -2.88
N ALA A 802 -26.31 3.96 -3.18
CA ALA A 802 -25.47 3.05 -2.39
C ALA A 802 -25.84 2.93 -0.89
N ALA A 803 -27.12 3.07 -0.55
CA ALA A 803 -27.66 2.76 0.77
C ALA A 803 -27.23 1.37 1.28
N LEU A 804 -27.13 1.25 2.61
CA LEU A 804 -26.76 0.08 3.37
C LEU A 804 -27.94 -0.38 4.25
N SER A 805 -27.85 -1.59 4.79
CA SER A 805 -28.83 -2.15 5.73
C SER A 805 -28.13 -2.71 6.97
N PRO A 806 -28.76 -2.68 8.16
CA PRO A 806 -28.20 -3.29 9.36
C PRO A 806 -27.99 -4.79 9.16
N ARG A 807 -26.74 -5.25 9.27
CA ARG A 807 -26.33 -6.65 9.03
C ARG A 807 -25.54 -7.28 10.17
N GLU A 808 -25.46 -6.63 11.33
CA GLU A 808 -24.81 -7.17 12.53
C GLU A 808 -25.56 -8.41 13.03
N ASP A 809 -24.90 -9.57 12.97
CA ASP A 809 -25.43 -10.84 13.47
C ASP A 809 -24.52 -11.40 14.56
N LYS A 810 -25.01 -11.32 15.81
CA LYS A 810 -24.31 -11.81 17.01
C LYS A 810 -24.03 -13.31 16.98
N SER A 811 -24.72 -14.10 16.16
CA SER A 811 -24.47 -15.53 15.99
C SER A 811 -23.25 -15.84 15.11
N LEU A 812 -22.77 -14.87 14.33
CA LEU A 812 -21.58 -15.01 13.49
C LEU A 812 -20.29 -14.60 14.22
N LEU A 813 -20.38 -13.79 15.27
CA LEU A 813 -19.22 -13.24 15.98
C LEU A 813 -18.35 -14.34 16.60
N GLY A 814 -17.02 -14.23 16.42
CA GLY A 814 -16.06 -15.23 16.87
C GLY A 814 -16.10 -16.58 16.12
N THR A 815 -16.91 -16.70 15.06
CA THR A 815 -16.99 -17.89 14.19
C THR A 815 -16.20 -17.69 12.89
N GLY A 816 -15.87 -18.79 12.20
CA GLY A 816 -15.25 -18.72 10.86
C GLY A 816 -16.10 -18.03 9.77
N LYS A 817 -17.37 -17.67 10.05
CA LYS A 817 -18.22 -16.87 9.16
C LYS A 817 -18.14 -15.36 9.41
N GLU A 818 -17.58 -14.92 10.53
CA GLU A 818 -17.47 -13.50 10.92
C GLU A 818 -16.86 -12.60 9.83
N GLY A 819 -16.00 -13.17 8.98
CA GLY A 819 -15.40 -12.46 7.85
C GLY A 819 -16.41 -11.82 6.87
N SER A 820 -17.67 -12.29 6.80
CA SER A 820 -18.70 -11.64 5.97
C SER A 820 -19.20 -10.30 6.53
N LEU A 821 -19.06 -10.07 7.84
CA LEU A 821 -19.34 -8.77 8.46
C LEU A 821 -18.21 -7.78 8.19
N LEU A 822 -16.97 -8.27 8.05
CA LEU A 822 -15.76 -7.46 7.83
C LEU A 822 -15.47 -7.14 6.34
N GLN A 823 -16.25 -7.69 5.40
CA GLN A 823 -16.24 -7.23 4.00
C GLN A 823 -17.16 -6.02 3.82
N PRO A 824 -16.89 -5.11 2.86
CA PRO A 824 -17.87 -4.10 2.48
C PRO A 824 -19.16 -4.74 1.96
N ALA A 825 -20.32 -4.28 2.46
CA ALA A 825 -21.64 -4.71 1.97
C ALA A 825 -21.88 -4.23 0.53
N ASN A 826 -21.38 -3.04 0.18
CA ASN A 826 -21.51 -2.45 -1.13
C ASN A 826 -20.13 -2.01 -1.65
N ASN A 827 -19.71 -2.57 -2.79
CA ASN A 827 -18.41 -2.26 -3.41
C ASN A 827 -18.33 -0.84 -4.01
N TRP A 828 -19.46 -0.14 -4.19
CA TRP A 828 -19.47 1.23 -4.70
C TRP A 828 -18.55 2.17 -3.90
N TYR A 829 -18.57 2.08 -2.56
CA TYR A 829 -17.73 2.90 -1.69
C TYR A 829 -16.23 2.79 -2.03
N LYS A 830 -15.78 1.59 -2.40
CA LYS A 830 -14.40 1.35 -2.85
C LYS A 830 -14.12 1.90 -4.24
N SER A 831 -15.05 1.76 -5.18
CA SER A 831 -14.91 2.33 -6.54
C SER A 831 -14.89 3.86 -6.52
N PHE A 832 -15.77 4.47 -5.72
CA PHE A 832 -15.86 5.92 -5.53
C PHE A 832 -14.63 6.50 -4.81
N ALA A 833 -14.05 5.76 -3.85
CA ALA A 833 -12.76 6.13 -3.25
C ALA A 833 -11.63 6.20 -4.30
N VAL A 834 -11.60 5.26 -5.25
CA VAL A 834 -10.65 5.28 -6.39
C VAL A 834 -10.91 6.44 -7.35
N GLU A 835 -12.17 6.87 -7.50
CA GLU A 835 -12.53 8.08 -8.27
C GLU A 835 -12.02 9.35 -7.58
N CYS A 836 -12.36 9.53 -6.29
CA CYS A 836 -11.88 10.64 -5.46
C CYS A 836 -10.35 10.77 -5.51
N SER A 837 -9.62 9.66 -5.37
CA SER A 837 -8.15 9.71 -5.37
C SER A 837 -7.54 10.09 -6.73
N LYS A 838 -8.23 9.87 -7.86
CA LYS A 838 -7.78 10.40 -9.17
C LYS A 838 -7.90 11.92 -9.20
N ASN A 839 -9.00 12.44 -8.67
CA ASN A 839 -9.34 13.87 -8.66
C ASN A 839 -8.74 14.64 -7.45
N GLN A 840 -7.76 14.06 -6.77
CA GLN A 840 -7.08 14.65 -5.61
C GLN A 840 -8.03 15.01 -4.46
N VAL A 841 -9.08 14.22 -4.27
CA VAL A 841 -10.00 14.27 -3.13
C VAL A 841 -9.70 13.17 -2.12
N SER A 842 -9.50 13.57 -0.87
CA SER A 842 -9.43 12.69 0.31
C SER A 842 -10.80 12.58 0.99
N VAL A 843 -11.08 11.48 1.71
CA VAL A 843 -12.30 11.30 2.48
C VAL A 843 -11.98 10.83 3.90
N ASP A 844 -12.42 11.58 4.90
CA ASP A 844 -12.31 11.22 6.33
C ASP A 844 -13.69 10.95 6.92
N MET A 845 -13.77 9.97 7.82
CA MET A 845 -15.03 9.47 8.39
C MET A 845 -15.01 9.60 9.92
N PHE A 846 -15.80 10.52 10.48
CA PHE A 846 -16.07 10.63 11.91
C PHE A 846 -17.42 9.96 12.20
N LEU A 847 -17.37 8.82 12.89
CA LEU A 847 -18.45 7.83 12.99
C LEU A 847 -18.92 7.65 14.44
N PHE A 848 -20.11 8.18 14.76
CA PHE A 848 -20.66 8.30 16.11
C PHE A 848 -21.75 7.25 16.40
N SER A 849 -21.31 6.04 16.70
CA SER A 849 -22.22 4.93 16.99
C SER A 849 -23.00 5.15 18.29
N SER A 850 -24.31 5.39 18.17
CA SER A 850 -25.30 4.96 19.17
C SER A 850 -25.95 3.62 18.79
N GLN A 851 -25.84 3.24 17.51
CA GLN A 851 -26.30 1.99 16.90
C GLN A 851 -25.25 1.52 15.88
N TYR A 852 -25.50 0.39 15.19
CA TYR A 852 -24.63 -0.14 14.13
C TYR A 852 -24.48 0.85 12.96
N GLN A 853 -23.26 1.03 12.45
CA GLN A 853 -22.92 1.99 11.39
C GLN A 853 -22.22 1.40 10.15
N ASP A 854 -21.84 0.12 10.16
CA ASP A 854 -21.10 -0.53 9.06
C ASP A 854 -19.73 0.10 8.76
N VAL A 855 -18.91 0.22 9.82
CA VAL A 855 -17.52 0.69 9.72
C VAL A 855 -16.74 -0.16 8.71
N ALA A 856 -17.02 -1.47 8.61
CA ALA A 856 -16.44 -2.39 7.64
C ALA A 856 -16.62 -1.96 6.17
N THR A 857 -17.75 -1.33 5.84
CA THR A 857 -17.99 -0.74 4.51
C THR A 857 -17.42 0.67 4.43
N LEU A 858 -17.73 1.53 5.41
CA LEU A 858 -17.43 2.96 5.34
C LEU A 858 -15.93 3.27 5.38
N SER A 859 -15.11 2.49 6.10
CA SER A 859 -13.66 2.73 6.17
C SER A 859 -12.91 2.50 4.86
N ASN A 860 -13.55 1.90 3.84
CA ASN A 860 -12.98 1.82 2.50
C ASN A 860 -12.84 3.19 1.81
N LEU A 861 -13.62 4.21 2.23
CA LEU A 861 -13.48 5.58 1.74
C LEU A 861 -12.09 6.18 2.10
N PRO A 862 -11.71 6.32 3.39
CA PRO A 862 -10.37 6.78 3.77
C PRO A 862 -9.26 5.84 3.31
N ARG A 863 -9.46 4.51 3.43
CA ARG A 863 -8.44 3.50 3.10
C ARG A 863 -7.86 3.63 1.70
N PHE A 864 -8.67 4.02 0.71
CA PHE A 864 -8.22 4.24 -0.68
C PHE A 864 -8.11 5.71 -1.09
N THR A 865 -8.23 6.67 -0.15
CA THR A 865 -8.09 8.12 -0.40
C THR A 865 -7.12 8.84 0.57
N ALA A 866 -6.39 8.09 1.39
CA ALA A 866 -5.43 8.58 2.40
C ALA A 866 -6.02 9.39 3.58
N GLY A 867 -7.34 9.32 3.80
CA GLY A 867 -7.96 9.83 5.02
C GLY A 867 -7.86 8.84 6.20
N GLN A 868 -8.66 9.06 7.23
CA GLN A 868 -8.80 8.16 8.39
C GLN A 868 -10.27 7.88 8.76
N THR A 869 -10.52 6.79 9.49
CA THR A 869 -11.79 6.53 10.19
C THR A 869 -11.63 6.73 11.69
N TYR A 870 -12.38 7.67 12.25
CA TYR A 870 -12.44 7.96 13.68
C TYR A 870 -13.77 7.47 14.23
N PHE A 871 -13.74 6.46 15.12
CA PHE A 871 -14.94 5.80 15.63
C PHE A 871 -15.20 6.15 17.10
N TYR A 872 -16.41 6.64 17.39
CA TYR A 872 -16.84 7.15 18.70
C TYR A 872 -17.96 6.26 19.27
N PRO A 873 -17.64 5.11 19.88
CA PRO A 873 -18.62 4.15 20.35
C PRO A 873 -19.43 4.66 21.55
N GLY A 874 -20.74 4.46 21.47
CA GLY A 874 -21.73 4.81 22.49
C GLY A 874 -21.93 6.32 22.67
N TRP A 875 -21.73 7.14 21.63
CA TRP A 875 -21.75 8.61 21.69
C TRP A 875 -22.98 9.19 22.42
N ASN A 876 -22.76 10.17 23.30
CA ASN A 876 -23.83 10.93 23.96
C ASN A 876 -23.35 12.33 24.37
N ALA A 877 -23.89 13.39 23.75
CA ALA A 877 -23.52 14.77 24.05
C ALA A 877 -23.81 15.24 25.50
N ALA A 878 -24.65 14.51 26.27
CA ALA A 878 -24.86 14.79 27.69
C ALA A 878 -23.68 14.35 28.59
N ARG A 879 -22.70 13.62 28.04
CA ARG A 879 -21.44 13.28 28.73
C ARG A 879 -20.36 14.27 28.33
N GLN A 880 -19.94 15.11 29.28
CA GLN A 880 -18.88 16.10 29.06
C GLN A 880 -17.58 15.46 28.56
N GLU A 881 -17.29 14.22 28.98
CA GLU A 881 -16.10 13.47 28.56
C GLU A 881 -16.10 13.15 27.04
N ASP A 882 -17.27 12.83 26.46
CA ASP A 882 -17.40 12.62 25.02
C ASP A 882 -17.26 13.95 24.25
N VAL A 883 -17.86 15.02 24.78
CA VAL A 883 -17.81 16.37 24.19
C VAL A 883 -16.37 16.90 24.19
N VAL A 884 -15.62 16.76 25.29
CA VAL A 884 -14.22 17.15 25.38
C VAL A 884 -13.35 16.34 24.41
N LYS A 885 -13.62 15.05 24.23
CA LYS A 885 -12.94 14.22 23.23
C LYS A 885 -13.14 14.77 21.82
N ILE A 886 -14.38 14.84 21.31
CA ILE A 886 -14.58 15.34 19.93
C ILE A 886 -14.14 16.80 19.76
N ALA A 887 -14.29 17.65 20.79
CA ALA A 887 -13.82 19.03 20.75
C ALA A 887 -12.29 19.15 20.61
N THR A 888 -11.54 18.21 21.17
CA THR A 888 -10.08 18.15 21.03
C THR A 888 -9.72 17.55 19.66
N GLU A 889 -10.18 16.33 19.38
CA GLU A 889 -9.76 15.57 18.19
C GLU A 889 -10.15 16.29 16.88
N LEU A 890 -11.36 16.88 16.79
CA LEU A 890 -11.78 17.62 15.60
C LEU A 890 -11.10 18.99 15.47
N ALA A 891 -10.77 19.67 16.58
CA ALA A 891 -10.04 20.93 16.52
C ALA A 891 -8.59 20.71 16.07
N ASP A 892 -7.96 19.66 16.57
CA ASP A 892 -6.60 19.29 16.20
C ASP A 892 -6.55 18.80 14.74
N TYR A 893 -7.50 17.98 14.30
CA TYR A 893 -7.71 17.60 12.89
C TYR A 893 -7.85 18.81 11.95
N LEU A 894 -8.66 19.81 12.31
CA LEU A 894 -8.86 21.00 11.50
C LEU A 894 -7.60 21.90 11.48
N SER A 895 -6.77 21.86 12.52
CA SER A 895 -5.56 22.67 12.66
C SER A 895 -4.28 22.05 12.09
N ALA A 896 -4.24 20.72 11.94
CA ALA A 896 -3.04 20.01 11.48
C ALA A 896 -2.62 20.45 10.07
N GLU A 897 -1.31 20.52 9.83
CA GLU A 897 -0.78 20.93 8.53
C GLU A 897 -0.81 19.78 7.52
N ILE A 898 -1.36 20.02 6.33
CA ILE A 898 -1.67 18.96 5.35
C ILE A 898 -0.88 19.16 4.07
N GLY A 899 -0.29 18.06 3.56
CA GLY A 899 0.33 18.01 2.24
C GLY A 899 -0.67 17.56 1.18
N LEU A 900 -1.09 18.46 0.29
CA LEU A 900 -2.02 18.20 -0.82
C LEU A 900 -1.30 17.62 -2.05
N GLU A 901 -2.04 16.88 -2.89
CA GLU A 901 -1.55 16.32 -4.16
C GLU A 901 -0.22 15.57 -4.01
N ALA A 902 -0.13 14.77 -2.95
CA ALA A 902 1.11 14.20 -2.46
C ALA A 902 1.36 12.80 -3.05
N VAL A 903 2.62 12.49 -3.32
CA VAL A 903 3.03 11.15 -3.77
C VAL A 903 4.29 10.69 -3.05
N LEU A 904 4.25 9.45 -2.54
CA LEU A 904 5.38 8.78 -1.89
C LEU A 904 5.96 7.72 -2.84
N ARG A 905 7.28 7.77 -3.04
CA ARG A 905 8.05 6.71 -3.73
C ARG A 905 9.34 6.43 -2.98
N VAL A 906 9.63 5.15 -2.74
CA VAL A 906 10.92 4.69 -2.22
C VAL A 906 11.81 4.25 -3.39
N ARG A 907 13.08 4.66 -3.34
CA ARG A 907 14.17 4.16 -4.19
C ARG A 907 15.18 3.44 -3.32
N ALA A 908 15.93 2.52 -3.90
CA ALA A 908 16.96 1.79 -3.17
C ALA A 908 18.19 1.51 -4.02
N THR A 909 19.22 0.98 -3.38
CA THR A 909 20.43 0.48 -4.02
C THR A 909 20.12 -0.67 -4.98
N THR A 910 20.85 -0.74 -6.10
CA THR A 910 20.70 -1.82 -7.10
C THR A 910 20.72 -3.21 -6.43
N GLY A 911 19.81 -4.08 -6.87
CA GLY A 911 19.49 -5.36 -6.24
C GLY A 911 18.28 -5.34 -5.30
N LEU A 912 17.81 -4.16 -4.85
CA LEU A 912 16.61 -4.00 -4.01
C LEU A 912 15.41 -3.48 -4.80
N ARG A 913 14.22 -4.03 -4.52
CA ARG A 913 12.94 -3.61 -5.11
C ARG A 913 11.83 -3.60 -4.05
N MET A 914 10.94 -2.62 -4.10
CA MET A 914 9.73 -2.60 -3.26
C MET A 914 8.73 -3.65 -3.77
N SER A 915 8.25 -4.56 -2.92
CA SER A 915 7.39 -5.69 -3.32
C SER A 915 5.92 -5.54 -2.96
N ALA A 916 5.60 -4.89 -1.85
CA ALA A 916 4.24 -4.65 -1.38
C ALA A 916 4.18 -3.37 -0.53
N PHE A 917 2.99 -2.76 -0.45
CA PHE A 917 2.77 -1.46 0.20
C PHE A 917 1.49 -1.54 1.05
N TYR A 918 1.51 -0.98 2.26
CA TYR A 918 0.44 -1.07 3.24
C TYR A 918 0.23 0.27 3.98
N GLY A 919 -1.04 0.60 4.27
CA GLY A 919 -1.49 1.87 4.84
C GLY A 919 -2.64 2.47 4.01
N ASN A 920 -3.17 3.64 4.41
CA ASN A 920 -4.24 4.32 3.66
C ASN A 920 -3.66 5.17 2.51
N PHE A 921 -3.89 4.77 1.27
CA PHE A 921 -3.54 5.50 0.04
C PHE A 921 -4.11 4.80 -1.20
N PHE A 922 -4.05 5.45 -2.35
CA PHE A 922 -4.24 4.78 -3.64
C PHE A 922 -2.89 4.43 -4.28
N ASN A 923 -2.73 3.21 -4.79
CA ASN A 923 -1.49 2.81 -5.47
C ASN A 923 -1.61 3.09 -6.98
N ARG A 924 -0.97 4.15 -7.48
CA ARG A 924 -1.16 4.68 -8.85
C ARG A 924 -0.32 3.95 -9.91
N SER A 925 0.81 3.39 -9.50
CA SER A 925 1.62 2.42 -10.26
C SER A 925 2.12 1.36 -9.27
N SER A 926 2.89 0.37 -9.73
CA SER A 926 3.48 -0.65 -8.85
C SER A 926 4.50 -0.11 -7.82
N ASP A 927 4.81 1.19 -7.86
CA ASP A 927 5.90 1.82 -7.10
C ASP A 927 5.58 3.28 -6.65
N LEU A 928 4.31 3.68 -6.66
CA LEU A 928 3.89 5.07 -6.38
C LEU A 928 2.57 5.14 -5.62
N CYS A 929 2.68 5.39 -4.31
CA CYS A 929 1.54 5.64 -3.44
C CYS A 929 1.09 7.11 -3.59
N ALA A 930 -0.20 7.33 -3.81
CA ALA A 930 -0.83 8.63 -3.99
C ALA A 930 -1.74 8.99 -2.81
N PHE A 931 -1.58 10.23 -2.35
CA PHE A 931 -2.19 10.80 -1.15
C PHE A 931 -2.83 12.13 -1.54
N PRO A 932 -4.14 12.16 -1.87
CA PRO A 932 -4.89 13.39 -2.14
C PRO A 932 -4.65 14.48 -1.09
N ALA A 933 -4.70 14.07 0.18
CA ALA A 933 -4.15 14.75 1.34
C ALA A 933 -3.21 13.76 2.05
N TYR A 934 -2.06 14.23 2.52
CA TYR A 934 -1.07 13.43 3.25
C TYR A 934 -1.31 13.55 4.76
N PRO A 935 -1.62 12.45 5.48
CA PRO A 935 -1.87 12.48 6.92
C PRO A 935 -0.58 12.77 7.72
N ARG A 936 -0.73 13.44 8.86
CA ARG A 936 0.37 13.71 9.83
C ARG A 936 0.49 12.62 10.92
N ASP A 937 -0.49 11.73 11.00
CA ASP A 937 -0.78 10.85 12.13
C ASP A 937 -0.80 9.35 11.77
N GLN A 938 -0.26 8.98 10.60
CA GLN A 938 -0.27 7.60 10.10
C GLN A 938 1.13 7.11 9.69
N ALA A 939 1.27 5.79 9.53
CA ALA A 939 2.45 5.14 8.96
C ALA A 939 2.14 4.38 7.67
N VAL A 940 3.11 4.38 6.77
CA VAL A 940 3.13 3.57 5.53
C VAL A 940 4.18 2.48 5.70
N VAL A 941 3.81 1.21 5.47
CA VAL A 941 4.72 0.06 5.55
C VAL A 941 4.99 -0.50 4.17
N ILE A 942 6.25 -0.68 3.81
CA ILE A 942 6.68 -1.11 2.47
C ILE A 942 7.60 -2.32 2.59
N GLU A 943 7.21 -3.44 1.98
CA GLU A 943 8.02 -4.66 1.92
C GLU A 943 9.12 -4.51 0.86
N VAL A 944 10.31 -5.02 1.16
CA VAL A 944 11.49 -4.93 0.29
C VAL A 944 11.98 -6.33 -0.09
N ALA A 945 12.01 -6.61 -1.38
CA ALA A 945 12.64 -7.78 -1.96
C ALA A 945 14.11 -7.50 -2.33
N ILE A 946 14.93 -8.55 -2.21
CA ILE A 946 16.25 -8.62 -2.82
C ILE A 946 16.08 -9.45 -4.11
N ASP A 947 16.26 -8.83 -5.27
CA ASP A 947 16.18 -9.53 -6.57
C ASP A 947 17.58 -9.90 -7.10
N GLU A 948 18.61 -9.10 -6.81
CA GLU A 948 20.01 -9.32 -7.22
C GLU A 948 20.95 -9.28 -5.99
N THR A 949 22.14 -9.88 -6.11
CA THR A 949 23.11 -9.89 -4.98
C THR A 949 23.76 -8.51 -4.81
N ILE A 950 23.64 -7.96 -3.60
CA ILE A 950 24.17 -6.65 -3.22
C ILE A 950 25.66 -6.77 -2.91
N SER A 951 26.51 -6.26 -3.81
CA SER A 951 27.98 -6.32 -3.69
C SER A 951 28.61 -5.13 -2.93
N LYS A 952 27.79 -4.22 -2.37
CA LYS A 952 28.25 -3.05 -1.62
C LYS A 952 28.24 -3.34 -0.11
N PRO A 953 29.17 -2.77 0.69
CA PRO A 953 29.22 -2.97 2.15
C PRO A 953 28.05 -2.32 2.91
N PHE A 954 27.30 -1.43 2.26
CA PHE A 954 26.03 -0.92 2.74
C PHE A 954 25.08 -0.68 1.56
N ALA A 955 23.78 -0.73 1.84
CA ALA A 955 22.72 -0.34 0.92
C ALA A 955 21.99 0.88 1.47
N CYS A 956 21.68 1.83 0.59
CA CYS A 956 20.81 2.95 0.90
C CYS A 956 19.38 2.71 0.39
N LEU A 957 18.41 3.20 1.15
CA LEU A 957 17.00 3.31 0.81
C LEU A 957 16.57 4.77 1.02
N GLN A 958 15.85 5.34 0.05
CA GLN A 958 15.47 6.74 0.04
C GLN A 958 13.98 6.89 -0.25
N ALA A 959 13.19 7.27 0.75
CA ALA A 959 11.82 7.69 0.56
C ALA A 959 11.79 9.16 0.12
N ALA A 960 10.84 9.52 -0.76
CA ALA A 960 10.59 10.90 -1.13
C ALA A 960 9.09 11.17 -1.22
N VAL A 961 8.64 12.26 -0.61
CA VAL A 961 7.26 12.77 -0.61
C VAL A 961 7.22 14.12 -1.31
N LEU A 962 6.84 14.12 -2.58
CA LEU A 962 6.52 15.33 -3.34
C LEU A 962 5.08 15.74 -3.00
N HIS A 963 4.87 16.94 -2.48
CA HIS A 963 3.57 17.43 -2.02
C HIS A 963 3.41 18.95 -2.21
N THR A 964 2.20 19.47 -2.03
CA THR A 964 1.86 20.89 -1.96
C THR A 964 1.50 21.22 -0.50
N THR A 965 2.15 22.19 0.13
CA THR A 965 1.77 22.63 1.49
C THR A 965 0.41 23.35 1.47
N SER A 966 -0.26 23.41 2.64
CA SER A 966 -1.47 24.22 2.85
C SER A 966 -1.30 25.68 2.40
N SER A 967 -0.11 26.26 2.59
CA SER A 967 0.26 27.62 2.15
C SER A 967 0.68 27.72 0.68
N GLY A 968 0.33 26.75 -0.17
CA GLY A 968 0.55 26.81 -1.62
C GLY A 968 1.98 26.62 -2.13
N GLN A 969 2.93 26.16 -1.31
CA GLN A 969 4.30 25.87 -1.77
C GLN A 969 4.46 24.40 -2.13
N ARG A 970 4.91 24.09 -3.35
CA ARG A 970 5.31 22.72 -3.75
C ARG A 970 6.64 22.36 -3.07
N ARG A 971 6.69 21.27 -2.33
CA ARG A 971 7.87 20.80 -1.58
C ARG A 971 8.15 19.32 -1.83
N ILE A 972 9.39 18.90 -1.59
CA ILE A 972 9.82 17.50 -1.65
C ILE A 972 10.54 17.16 -0.35
N ARG A 973 9.91 16.38 0.53
CA ARG A 973 10.59 15.79 1.69
C ARG A 973 11.34 14.54 1.24
N VAL A 974 12.61 14.41 1.61
CA VAL A 974 13.48 13.27 1.30
C VAL A 974 13.99 12.67 2.60
N LEU A 975 13.95 11.35 2.72
CA LEU A 975 14.43 10.59 3.86
C LEU A 975 15.38 9.51 3.36
N THR A 976 16.65 9.56 3.74
CA THR A 976 17.69 8.63 3.26
C THR A 976 18.29 7.80 4.40
N LEU A 977 17.95 6.52 4.44
CA LEU A 977 18.53 5.54 5.36
C LEU A 977 19.64 4.76 4.64
N ALA A 978 20.83 4.69 5.21
CA ALA A 978 21.88 3.74 4.85
C ALA A 978 21.96 2.63 5.91
N VAL A 979 22.14 1.38 5.47
CA VAL A 979 22.19 0.19 6.33
C VAL A 979 23.30 -0.74 5.86
N PRO A 980 24.17 -1.28 6.74
CA PRO A 980 25.23 -2.21 6.35
C PRO A 980 24.66 -3.51 5.76
N THR A 981 25.43 -4.16 4.89
CA THR A 981 25.10 -5.49 4.34
C THR A 981 25.89 -6.59 5.05
N THR A 982 25.40 -7.83 4.97
CA THR A 982 26.13 -8.99 5.52
C THR A 982 25.79 -10.30 4.82
N GLU A 983 26.76 -11.23 4.84
CA GLU A 983 26.59 -12.64 4.47
C GLU A 983 26.36 -13.53 5.72
N SER A 984 26.59 -12.98 6.92
CA SER A 984 26.44 -13.67 8.19
C SER A 984 25.00 -13.62 8.68
N LEU A 985 24.36 -14.80 8.77
CA LEU A 985 23.02 -14.94 9.34
C LEU A 985 22.94 -14.45 10.81
N ALA A 986 24.02 -14.60 11.58
CA ALA A 986 24.09 -14.13 12.96
C ALA A 986 23.92 -12.60 13.04
N SER A 987 24.58 -11.87 12.15
CA SER A 987 24.58 -10.41 12.12
C SER A 987 23.24 -9.84 11.61
N VAL A 988 22.49 -10.59 10.79
CA VAL A 988 21.10 -10.26 10.43
C VAL A 988 20.20 -10.37 11.67
N TYR A 989 20.33 -11.46 12.44
CA TYR A 989 19.53 -11.67 13.66
C TYR A 989 19.87 -10.69 14.79
N ALA A 990 21.15 -10.33 14.98
CA ALA A 990 21.61 -9.36 15.96
C ALA A 990 21.15 -7.92 15.67
N SER A 991 20.82 -7.62 14.41
CA SER A 991 20.37 -6.31 13.94
C SER A 991 18.87 -6.24 13.62
N ALA A 992 18.09 -7.24 14.04
CA ALA A 992 16.66 -7.31 13.76
C ALA A 992 15.83 -6.49 14.77
N ASP A 993 14.86 -5.71 14.27
CA ASP A 993 14.03 -4.80 15.08
C ASP A 993 12.67 -5.44 15.39
N ALA A 994 12.46 -5.88 16.64
CA ALA A 994 11.24 -6.56 17.07
C ALA A 994 9.94 -5.72 16.91
N GLN A 995 10.03 -4.40 17.09
CA GLN A 995 8.87 -3.51 16.93
C GLN A 995 8.52 -3.34 15.45
N ALA A 996 9.52 -3.03 14.61
CA ALA A 996 9.33 -2.91 13.17
C ALA A 996 8.80 -4.22 12.55
N ILE A 997 9.32 -5.37 12.98
CA ILE A 997 8.84 -6.69 12.57
C ILE A 997 7.38 -6.89 12.98
N THR A 998 7.01 -6.51 14.20
CA THR A 998 5.62 -6.58 14.69
C THR A 998 4.70 -5.66 13.90
N THR A 999 5.10 -4.42 13.62
CA THR A 999 4.33 -3.48 12.76
C THR A 999 4.08 -4.08 11.38
N TYR A 1000 5.10 -4.61 10.70
CA TYR A 1000 4.92 -5.30 9.41
C TYR A 1000 3.93 -6.46 9.50
N PHE A 1001 4.01 -7.29 10.55
CA PHE A 1001 3.09 -8.41 10.72
C PHE A 1001 1.68 -8.00 11.18
N SER A 1002 1.49 -6.83 11.79
CA SER A 1002 0.16 -6.24 12.01
C SER A 1002 -0.55 -5.98 10.68
N HIS A 1003 0.10 -5.29 9.75
CA HIS A 1003 -0.49 -4.99 8.43
C HIS A 1003 -0.75 -6.28 7.62
N LYS A 1004 0.15 -7.27 7.68
CA LYS A 1004 -0.08 -8.61 7.10
C LYS A 1004 -1.24 -9.36 7.77
N ALA A 1005 -1.43 -9.23 9.08
CA ALA A 1005 -2.54 -9.86 9.78
C ALA A 1005 -3.88 -9.21 9.45
N VAL A 1006 -3.94 -7.89 9.26
CA VAL A 1006 -5.13 -7.18 8.75
C VAL A 1006 -5.42 -7.61 7.31
N GLU A 1007 -4.43 -7.62 6.41
CA GLU A 1007 -4.56 -8.16 5.05
C GLU A 1007 -5.11 -9.59 5.06
N ARG A 1008 -4.60 -10.44 5.97
CA ARG A 1008 -5.01 -11.84 6.08
C ARG A 1008 -6.42 -12.01 6.68
N ALA A 1009 -6.79 -11.20 7.66
CA ALA A 1009 -8.11 -11.21 8.28
C ALA A 1009 -9.19 -10.79 7.26
N LEU A 1010 -8.93 -9.70 6.53
CA LEU A 1010 -9.85 -9.18 5.50
C LEU A 1010 -9.91 -10.06 4.23
N SER A 1011 -8.90 -10.90 3.95
CA SER A 1011 -8.88 -11.77 2.75
C SER A 1011 -9.17 -13.25 3.01
N SER A 1012 -9.08 -13.73 4.25
CA SER A 1012 -9.19 -15.17 4.58
C SER A 1012 -9.71 -15.46 5.99
N GLY A 1013 -10.17 -14.46 6.74
CA GLY A 1013 -10.74 -14.62 8.07
C GLY A 1013 -9.72 -14.61 9.21
N LEU A 1014 -10.24 -14.39 10.42
CA LEU A 1014 -9.46 -14.06 11.62
C LEU A 1014 -8.63 -15.23 12.16
N ASP A 1015 -9.16 -16.46 12.09
CA ASP A 1015 -8.38 -17.66 12.43
C ASP A 1015 -7.16 -17.80 11.52
N ALA A 1016 -7.34 -17.64 10.20
CA ALA A 1016 -6.27 -17.71 9.22
C ALA A 1016 -5.22 -16.58 9.34
N ALA A 1017 -5.54 -15.49 10.07
CA ALA A 1017 -4.59 -14.44 10.45
C ALA A 1017 -3.82 -14.80 11.73
N ARG A 1018 -4.51 -15.25 12.78
CA ARG A 1018 -3.87 -15.72 14.03
C ARG A 1018 -2.97 -16.93 13.81
N ASP A 1019 -3.40 -17.89 13.00
CA ASP A 1019 -2.60 -19.06 12.64
C ASP A 1019 -1.34 -18.68 11.85
N ALA A 1020 -1.45 -17.67 10.96
CA ALA A 1020 -0.30 -17.15 10.21
C ALA A 1020 0.72 -16.47 11.14
N LEU A 1021 0.27 -15.66 12.11
CA LEU A 1021 1.13 -15.07 13.14
C LEU A 1021 1.83 -16.14 13.99
N GLN A 1022 1.08 -17.13 14.48
CA GLN A 1022 1.62 -18.23 15.28
C GLN A 1022 2.66 -19.04 14.49
N ALA A 1023 2.34 -19.44 13.25
CA ALA A 1023 3.28 -20.14 12.39
C ALA A 1023 4.55 -19.32 12.12
N LYS A 1024 4.41 -18.00 11.96
CA LYS A 1024 5.51 -17.09 11.64
C LYS A 1024 6.51 -16.93 12.80
N VAL A 1025 6.06 -16.82 14.05
CA VAL A 1025 6.97 -16.78 15.21
C VAL A 1025 7.64 -18.13 15.45
N ILE A 1026 6.94 -19.26 15.21
CA ILE A 1026 7.54 -20.60 15.23
C ILE A 1026 8.63 -20.73 14.15
N GLU A 1027 8.41 -20.25 12.92
CA GLU A 1027 9.43 -20.26 11.86
C GLU A 1027 10.72 -19.51 12.26
N ILE A 1028 10.59 -18.37 12.95
CA ILE A 1028 11.73 -17.55 13.38
C ILE A 1028 12.48 -18.25 14.52
N LEU A 1029 11.77 -18.75 15.53
CA LEU A 1029 12.36 -19.49 16.66
C LEU A 1029 13.06 -20.78 16.19
N SER A 1030 12.43 -21.59 15.34
CA SER A 1030 13.02 -22.82 14.81
C SER A 1030 14.23 -22.54 13.90
N THR A 1031 14.21 -21.46 13.11
CA THR A 1031 15.36 -21.01 12.32
C THR A 1031 16.52 -20.59 13.22
N TYR A 1032 16.27 -19.76 14.23
CA TYR A 1032 17.30 -19.35 15.18
C TYR A 1032 17.92 -20.54 15.91
N ARG A 1033 17.07 -21.44 16.44
CA ARG A 1033 17.50 -22.65 17.15
C ARG A 1033 18.39 -23.55 16.27
N LYS A 1034 17.98 -23.78 15.03
CA LYS A 1034 18.66 -24.69 14.10
C LYS A 1034 19.96 -24.12 13.53
N GLU A 1035 19.96 -22.85 13.16
CA GLU A 1035 21.02 -22.26 12.34
C GLU A 1035 22.01 -21.37 13.13
N LEU A 1036 21.67 -20.99 14.37
CA LEU A 1036 22.49 -20.10 15.21
C LEU A 1036 22.72 -20.62 16.64
N ALA A 1037 21.73 -21.25 17.29
CA ALA A 1037 21.84 -21.72 18.69
C ALA A 1037 22.63 -23.04 18.88
N GLY A 1038 23.48 -23.43 17.94
CA GLY A 1038 24.35 -24.61 18.05
C GLY A 1038 23.66 -25.99 18.02
N GLY A 1039 22.33 -26.06 17.93
CA GLY A 1039 21.54 -27.26 17.59
C GLY A 1039 21.53 -28.44 18.58
N SER A 1040 22.51 -28.57 19.49
CA SER A 1040 22.68 -29.78 20.32
C SER A 1040 23.21 -29.56 21.74
N MET A 1041 23.34 -28.33 22.22
CA MET A 1041 23.65 -28.09 23.64
C MET A 1041 22.41 -28.39 24.50
N GLY A 1042 22.55 -29.27 25.49
CA GLY A 1042 21.45 -29.96 26.19
C GLY A 1042 20.53 -29.13 27.11
N GLY A 1043 20.51 -27.80 26.97
CA GLY A 1043 19.55 -26.93 27.66
C GLY A 1043 18.19 -26.95 26.95
N GLY A 1044 17.17 -27.57 27.55
CA GLY A 1044 15.84 -27.72 26.97
C GLY A 1044 14.98 -26.44 26.90
N GLY A 1045 15.60 -25.26 26.87
CA GLY A 1045 14.93 -23.96 26.88
C GLY A 1045 14.47 -23.47 25.51
N LEU A 1046 13.90 -22.27 25.45
CA LEU A 1046 13.48 -21.63 24.19
C LEU A 1046 14.34 -20.39 23.96
N GLN A 1047 15.26 -20.47 23.00
CA GLN A 1047 16.27 -19.43 22.79
C GLN A 1047 15.94 -18.49 21.61
N LEU A 1048 16.24 -17.21 21.79
CA LEU A 1048 16.07 -16.12 20.83
C LEU A 1048 17.06 -14.99 21.23
N PRO A 1049 17.63 -14.18 20.31
CA PRO A 1049 18.61 -13.18 20.72
C PRO A 1049 17.93 -12.00 21.43
N GLN A 1050 18.66 -11.32 22.30
CA GLN A 1050 18.11 -10.31 23.21
C GLN A 1050 17.27 -9.21 22.51
N ASN A 1051 17.72 -8.71 21.35
CA ASN A 1051 17.01 -7.72 20.55
C ASN A 1051 15.66 -8.19 19.97
N LEU A 1052 15.38 -9.50 20.02
CA LEU A 1052 14.11 -10.10 19.63
C LEU A 1052 13.32 -10.69 20.81
N ARG A 1053 13.77 -10.52 22.08
CA ARG A 1053 13.09 -11.10 23.27
C ARG A 1053 11.62 -10.67 23.38
N ALA A 1054 11.31 -9.44 23.00
CA ALA A 1054 9.94 -8.91 22.96
C ALA A 1054 9.05 -9.50 21.85
N LEU A 1055 9.62 -10.14 20.82
CA LEU A 1055 8.85 -10.57 19.63
C LEU A 1055 7.70 -11.55 19.94
N PRO A 1056 7.88 -12.60 20.78
CA PRO A 1056 6.80 -13.56 21.04
C PRO A 1056 5.66 -12.97 21.88
N ILE A 1057 5.94 -12.04 22.79
CA ILE A 1057 4.92 -11.35 23.60
C ILE A 1057 4.18 -10.29 22.77
N LEU A 1058 4.87 -9.54 21.92
CA LEU A 1058 4.23 -8.63 20.95
C LEU A 1058 3.31 -9.37 19.97
N PHE A 1059 3.69 -10.58 19.54
CA PHE A 1059 2.81 -11.45 18.75
C PHE A 1059 1.59 -11.96 19.54
N LEU A 1060 1.74 -12.27 20.84
CA LEU A 1060 0.61 -12.64 21.71
C LEU A 1060 -0.35 -11.46 21.92
N GLY A 1061 0.20 -10.26 22.15
CA GLY A 1061 -0.56 -9.01 22.23
C GLY A 1061 -1.35 -8.73 20.95
N LEU A 1062 -0.72 -8.86 19.78
CA LEU A 1062 -1.39 -8.71 18.48
C LEU A 1062 -2.50 -9.74 18.27
N ILE A 1063 -2.30 -11.00 18.70
CA ILE A 1063 -3.32 -12.06 18.66
C ILE A 1063 -4.48 -11.79 19.65
N LYS A 1064 -4.24 -11.05 20.75
CA LYS A 1064 -5.23 -10.66 21.77
C LYS A 1064 -5.85 -9.27 21.57
N ASN A 1065 -5.30 -8.43 20.69
CA ASN A 1065 -5.87 -7.13 20.34
C ASN A 1065 -7.28 -7.31 19.76
N VAL A 1066 -8.18 -6.38 20.09
CA VAL A 1066 -9.61 -6.39 19.72
C VAL A 1066 -9.87 -6.58 18.21
N GLY A 1067 -8.95 -6.19 17.32
CA GLY A 1067 -9.07 -6.42 15.87
C GLY A 1067 -8.95 -7.90 15.45
N LEU A 1068 -8.18 -8.71 16.18
CA LEU A 1068 -7.86 -10.11 15.83
C LEU A 1068 -8.33 -11.15 16.87
N ARG A 1069 -8.64 -10.71 18.09
CA ARG A 1069 -9.03 -11.55 19.23
C ARG A 1069 -10.21 -12.46 18.88
N LYS A 1070 -10.06 -13.75 19.15
CA LYS A 1070 -11.17 -14.70 19.10
C LYS A 1070 -12.12 -14.44 20.27
N SER A 1071 -13.26 -13.79 20.01
CA SER A 1071 -14.35 -13.66 20.97
C SER A 1071 -15.69 -13.44 20.25
N ALA A 1072 -16.77 -13.92 20.84
CA ALA A 1072 -18.14 -13.72 20.35
C ALA A 1072 -18.82 -12.45 20.90
N GLN A 1073 -18.10 -11.65 21.70
CA GLN A 1073 -18.64 -10.46 22.37
C GLN A 1073 -18.22 -9.12 21.72
N ILE A 1074 -17.31 -9.12 20.75
CA ILE A 1074 -16.81 -7.90 20.09
C ILE A 1074 -17.66 -7.62 18.83
N PRO A 1075 -18.44 -6.53 18.77
CA PRO A 1075 -19.23 -6.13 17.61
C PRO A 1075 -18.38 -5.88 16.35
N SER A 1076 -18.96 -6.04 15.17
CA SER A 1076 -18.21 -5.91 13.91
C SER A 1076 -17.68 -4.49 13.67
N ASP A 1077 -18.40 -3.44 14.07
CA ASP A 1077 -17.95 -2.03 13.97
C ASP A 1077 -16.68 -1.77 14.80
N LEU A 1078 -16.68 -2.19 16.08
CA LEU A 1078 -15.52 -2.08 16.97
C LEU A 1078 -14.31 -2.87 16.45
N ARG A 1079 -14.56 -4.05 15.88
CA ARG A 1079 -13.48 -4.85 15.27
C ARG A 1079 -12.93 -4.22 14.00
N SER A 1080 -13.78 -3.59 13.19
CA SER A 1080 -13.38 -2.92 11.95
C SER A 1080 -12.52 -1.69 12.27
N ALA A 1081 -12.97 -0.82 13.19
CA ALA A 1081 -12.18 0.32 13.66
C ALA A 1081 -10.83 -0.11 14.23
N ALA A 1082 -10.78 -1.23 14.97
CA ALA A 1082 -9.52 -1.79 15.47
C ALA A 1082 -8.59 -2.31 14.35
N LEU A 1083 -9.13 -2.94 13.30
CA LEU A 1083 -8.35 -3.37 12.14
C LEU A 1083 -7.80 -2.18 11.33
N ASP A 1084 -8.57 -1.08 11.23
CA ASP A 1084 -8.11 0.17 10.64
C ASP A 1084 -6.94 0.78 11.43
N LEU A 1085 -7.05 0.89 12.76
CA LEU A 1085 -5.94 1.31 13.64
C LEU A 1085 -4.70 0.41 13.51
N LEU A 1086 -4.87 -0.92 13.52
CA LEU A 1086 -3.78 -1.90 13.33
C LEU A 1086 -3.07 -1.80 11.96
N SER A 1087 -3.62 -1.06 11.00
CA SER A 1087 -3.08 -0.85 9.65
C SER A 1087 -2.70 0.60 9.32
N THR A 1088 -2.83 1.52 10.28
CA THR A 1088 -2.55 2.96 10.08
C THR A 1088 -1.70 3.59 11.19
N LEU A 1089 -1.77 3.12 12.43
CA LEU A 1089 -1.10 3.76 13.58
C LEU A 1089 0.43 3.83 13.41
N PRO A 1090 1.07 4.99 13.72
CA PRO A 1090 2.52 5.11 13.78
C PRO A 1090 3.13 4.14 14.79
N LEU A 1091 4.31 3.58 14.46
CA LEU A 1091 4.92 2.43 15.13
C LEU A 1091 4.91 2.47 16.66
N ARG A 1092 5.14 3.64 17.27
CA ARG A 1092 5.16 3.79 18.73
C ARG A 1092 3.76 3.67 19.35
N LEU A 1093 2.75 4.29 18.74
CA LEU A 1093 1.36 4.16 19.16
C LEU A 1093 0.81 2.75 18.84
N LEU A 1094 1.16 2.18 17.70
CA LEU A 1094 0.82 0.80 17.35
C LEU A 1094 1.43 -0.22 18.34
N THR A 1095 2.66 0.03 18.81
CA THR A 1095 3.29 -0.81 19.84
C THR A 1095 2.51 -0.74 21.15
N GLN A 1096 2.09 0.46 21.58
CA GLN A 1096 1.25 0.64 22.77
C GLN A 1096 -0.16 0.01 22.61
N TYR A 1097 -0.75 0.07 21.41
CA TYR A 1097 -2.04 -0.56 21.11
C TYR A 1097 -1.98 -2.10 21.04
N ILE A 1098 -0.78 -2.67 20.86
CA ILE A 1098 -0.51 -4.11 20.87
C ILE A 1098 -0.10 -4.60 22.27
N TYR A 1099 0.67 -3.80 23.01
CA TYR A 1099 1.08 -4.03 24.39
C TYR A 1099 0.91 -2.71 25.17
N PRO A 1100 -0.24 -2.50 25.82
CA PRO A 1100 -0.54 -1.30 26.62
C PRO A 1100 0.53 -0.95 27.67
N SER A 1101 0.64 0.33 27.98
CA SER A 1101 1.47 0.79 29.10
C SER A 1101 0.68 0.61 30.40
N PHE A 1102 1.30 0.03 31.42
CA PHE A 1102 0.67 -0.26 32.70
C PHE A 1102 1.57 0.28 33.83
N TYR A 1103 1.00 1.07 34.73
CA TYR A 1103 1.71 1.77 35.79
C TYR A 1103 0.98 1.55 37.12
N SER A 1104 1.72 1.28 38.19
CA SER A 1104 1.19 1.47 39.53
C SER A 1104 1.32 2.94 39.93
N LEU A 1105 0.29 3.45 40.58
CA LEU A 1105 0.25 4.82 41.10
C LEU A 1105 0.35 4.83 42.63
N HIS A 1106 -0.33 3.90 43.32
CA HIS A 1106 -0.41 3.87 44.79
C HIS A 1106 0.93 3.70 45.54
N ASP A 1107 1.97 3.24 44.85
CA ASP A 1107 3.34 3.10 45.33
C ASP A 1107 4.36 3.73 44.35
N MET A 1108 3.93 4.71 43.54
CA MET A 1108 4.81 5.36 42.57
C MET A 1108 5.96 6.13 43.26
N PRO A 1109 7.19 6.10 42.70
CA PRO A 1109 8.32 6.84 43.25
C PRO A 1109 8.06 8.33 43.47
N ASP A 1110 8.77 8.94 44.44
CA ASP A 1110 8.61 10.34 44.83
C ASP A 1110 8.93 11.35 43.71
N ASP A 1111 9.79 10.97 42.76
CA ASP A 1111 10.10 11.74 41.56
C ASP A 1111 9.08 11.54 40.42
N ALA A 1112 8.21 10.53 40.50
CA ALA A 1112 7.17 10.27 39.50
C ALA A 1112 5.96 11.22 39.66
N GLY A 1113 5.46 11.71 38.52
CA GLY A 1113 4.43 12.75 38.45
C GLY A 1113 4.96 14.18 38.63
N VAL A 1114 6.28 14.35 38.80
CA VAL A 1114 6.95 15.65 38.97
C VAL A 1114 7.77 15.99 37.70
N PRO A 1115 7.92 17.28 37.31
CA PRO A 1115 8.82 17.66 36.22
C PRO A 1115 10.30 17.38 36.54
N GLU A 1116 10.99 16.68 35.65
CA GLU A 1116 12.44 16.46 35.74
C GLU A 1116 13.22 17.81 35.66
N PRO A 1117 14.13 18.12 36.59
CA PRO A 1117 14.80 19.44 36.64
C PRO A 1117 15.65 19.83 35.41
N THR A 1118 15.97 18.87 34.56
CA THR A 1118 16.85 18.98 33.37
C THR A 1118 16.06 19.12 32.07
N THR A 1119 14.98 18.35 31.89
CA THR A 1119 14.18 18.33 30.66
C THR A 1119 12.84 19.07 30.78
N GLY A 1120 12.38 19.33 32.01
CA GLY A 1120 11.06 19.89 32.29
C GLY A 1120 9.89 18.95 31.98
N GLN A 1121 10.15 17.68 31.61
CA GLN A 1121 9.09 16.70 31.33
C GLN A 1121 8.69 15.96 32.60
N ILE A 1122 7.40 15.60 32.73
CA ILE A 1122 6.92 14.76 33.83
C ILE A 1122 7.58 13.38 33.79
N THR A 1123 8.22 13.00 34.89
CA THR A 1123 8.75 11.65 35.11
C THR A 1123 7.59 10.65 35.23
N MET A 1124 7.61 9.60 34.42
CA MET A 1124 6.62 8.51 34.49
C MET A 1124 7.02 7.48 35.55
N PRO A 1125 6.06 6.82 36.24
CA PRO A 1125 6.36 5.67 37.08
C PRO A 1125 6.98 4.52 36.26
N PRO A 1126 7.71 3.58 36.89
CA PRO A 1126 8.16 2.37 36.23
C PRO A 1126 6.97 1.61 35.63
N ALA A 1127 7.09 1.24 34.35
CA ALA A 1127 6.10 0.39 33.70
C ALA A 1127 6.13 -1.04 34.27
N LEU A 1128 4.97 -1.65 34.41
CA LEU A 1128 4.75 -3.03 34.86
C LEU A 1128 4.39 -3.96 33.70
N ASN A 1129 4.75 -5.24 33.82
CA ASN A 1129 4.29 -6.29 32.90
C ASN A 1129 2.75 -6.46 32.98
N LEU A 1130 2.13 -6.80 31.85
CA LEU A 1130 0.68 -6.83 31.67
C LEU A 1130 -0.02 -8.08 32.25
N SER A 1131 0.12 -8.28 33.56
CA SER A 1131 -0.53 -9.36 34.31
C SER A 1131 -1.22 -8.86 35.58
N SER A 1132 -2.42 -9.39 35.86
CA SER A 1132 -3.16 -9.16 37.11
C SER A 1132 -2.45 -9.68 38.36
N ALA A 1133 -1.39 -10.49 38.22
CA ALA A 1133 -0.51 -10.85 39.34
C ALA A 1133 0.20 -9.63 39.98
N ALA A 1134 0.29 -8.51 39.26
CA ALA A 1134 0.82 -7.24 39.79
C ALA A 1134 -0.25 -6.33 40.43
N ILE A 1135 -1.54 -6.71 40.39
CA ILE A 1135 -2.64 -5.94 40.99
C ILE A 1135 -2.87 -6.38 42.43
N VAL A 1136 -2.59 -5.50 43.38
CA VAL A 1136 -2.91 -5.71 44.80
C VAL A 1136 -4.32 -5.18 45.13
N PRO A 1137 -5.07 -5.80 46.06
CA PRO A 1137 -6.47 -5.43 46.31
C PRO A 1137 -6.69 -4.01 46.84
N TYR A 1138 -5.66 -3.38 47.40
CA TYR A 1138 -5.71 -2.00 47.92
C TYR A 1138 -5.16 -0.94 46.95
N GLY A 1139 -4.68 -1.35 45.77
CA GLY A 1139 -3.89 -0.50 44.88
C GLY A 1139 -4.69 0.37 43.91
N LEU A 1140 -3.96 1.30 43.28
CA LEU A 1140 -4.42 2.19 42.20
C LEU A 1140 -3.45 2.07 41.03
N TYR A 1141 -3.98 1.84 39.82
CA TYR A 1141 -3.19 1.58 38.62
C TYR A 1141 -3.74 2.32 37.39
N LEU A 1142 -2.86 2.75 36.50
CA LEU A 1142 -3.19 3.28 35.17
C LEU A 1142 -2.81 2.26 34.09
N LEU A 1143 -3.75 1.95 33.19
CA LEU A 1143 -3.55 1.09 32.02
C LEU A 1143 -3.94 1.86 30.76
N ASP A 1144 -3.04 2.02 29.80
CA ASP A 1144 -3.18 2.94 28.66
C ASP A 1144 -2.81 2.25 27.33
N ASP A 1145 -3.80 2.04 26.45
CA ASP A 1145 -3.63 1.43 25.12
C ASP A 1145 -3.37 2.46 23.99
N GLY A 1146 -3.30 3.76 24.30
CA GLY A 1146 -3.17 4.86 23.33
C GLY A 1146 -4.48 5.39 22.76
N VAL A 1147 -5.62 4.77 23.08
CA VAL A 1147 -6.99 5.16 22.66
C VAL A 1147 -7.93 5.24 23.87
N ASN A 1148 -7.65 4.45 24.91
CA ASN A 1148 -8.38 4.34 26.17
C ASN A 1148 -7.38 4.29 27.32
N GLN A 1149 -7.71 4.98 28.41
CA GLN A 1149 -7.02 4.93 29.70
C GLN A 1149 -7.97 4.34 30.74
N PHE A 1150 -7.51 3.36 31.52
CA PHE A 1150 -8.27 2.74 32.60
C PHE A 1150 -7.57 3.01 33.92
N LEU A 1151 -8.27 3.70 34.81
CA LEU A 1151 -7.86 3.92 36.19
C LEU A 1151 -8.52 2.85 37.06
N TRP A 1152 -7.75 1.81 37.39
CA TRP A 1152 -8.21 0.65 38.15
C TRP A 1152 -8.03 0.89 39.64
N ILE A 1153 -9.13 0.75 40.38
CA ILE A 1153 -9.19 0.91 41.84
C ILE A 1153 -9.48 -0.46 42.46
N GLY A 1154 -8.55 -0.93 43.28
CA GLY A 1154 -8.70 -2.18 44.04
C GLY A 1154 -9.90 -2.15 44.99
N ARG A 1155 -10.50 -3.31 45.24
CA ARG A 1155 -11.71 -3.45 46.08
C ARG A 1155 -11.49 -3.02 47.55
N ASP A 1156 -10.26 -3.18 48.03
CA ASP A 1156 -9.81 -2.95 49.41
C ASP A 1156 -9.01 -1.62 49.52
N ALA A 1157 -9.17 -0.69 48.56
CA ALA A 1157 -8.46 0.59 48.52
C ALA A 1157 -8.77 1.47 49.74
N VAL A 1158 -7.72 2.01 50.35
CA VAL A 1158 -7.77 2.73 51.65
C VAL A 1158 -8.41 4.12 51.49
N PRO A 1159 -9.28 4.58 52.42
CA PRO A 1159 -9.95 5.89 52.34
C PRO A 1159 -9.04 7.10 52.09
N ALA A 1160 -7.80 7.10 52.61
CA ALA A 1160 -6.83 8.17 52.33
C ALA A 1160 -6.55 8.30 50.82
N LEU A 1161 -6.19 7.20 50.16
CA LEU A 1161 -5.94 7.14 48.71
C LEU A 1161 -7.18 7.55 47.88
N LEU A 1162 -8.38 7.30 48.39
CA LEU A 1162 -9.64 7.74 47.76
C LEU A 1162 -9.87 9.25 47.94
N ASN A 1163 -9.50 9.80 49.09
CA ASN A 1163 -9.60 11.23 49.38
C ASN A 1163 -8.56 12.02 48.56
N ASP A 1164 -7.31 11.57 48.56
CA ASP A 1164 -6.19 12.23 47.86
C ASP A 1164 -6.42 12.30 46.35
N VAL A 1165 -6.97 11.25 45.73
CA VAL A 1165 -7.15 11.18 44.26
C VAL A 1165 -8.53 11.66 43.79
N PHE A 1166 -9.59 11.37 44.55
CA PHE A 1166 -10.97 11.59 44.11
C PHE A 1166 -11.79 12.52 45.02
N GLY A 1167 -11.28 12.92 46.18
CA GLY A 1167 -11.98 13.79 47.13
C GLY A 1167 -13.15 13.12 47.84
N VAL A 1168 -13.20 11.78 47.87
CA VAL A 1168 -14.27 11.00 48.51
C VAL A 1168 -13.73 10.17 49.67
N GLU A 1169 -14.54 10.00 50.71
CA GLU A 1169 -14.19 9.17 51.87
C GLU A 1169 -14.43 7.67 51.63
N ASP A 1170 -15.36 7.33 50.73
CA ASP A 1170 -15.79 5.95 50.49
C ASP A 1170 -15.92 5.59 49.01
N ARG A 1171 -15.56 4.34 48.70
CA ARG A 1171 -15.46 3.80 47.33
C ARG A 1171 -16.82 3.67 46.63
N THR A 1172 -17.95 3.61 47.36
CA THR A 1172 -19.29 3.60 46.75
C THR A 1172 -19.60 4.91 46.01
N GLN A 1173 -19.11 6.05 46.52
CA GLN A 1173 -19.37 7.39 45.99
C GLN A 1173 -18.79 7.61 44.58
N LEU A 1174 -17.82 6.79 44.16
CA LEU A 1174 -17.16 6.90 42.85
C LEU A 1174 -18.08 6.49 41.68
N LYS A 1175 -18.28 7.42 40.74
CA LYS A 1175 -18.80 7.17 39.39
C LYS A 1175 -17.84 6.23 38.63
N GLN A 1176 -18.39 5.20 37.98
CA GLN A 1176 -17.62 4.30 37.09
C GLN A 1176 -17.82 4.65 35.62
N GLY A 1177 -16.94 4.13 34.76
CA GLY A 1177 -16.97 4.39 33.32
C GLY A 1177 -16.28 5.71 32.97
N LYS A 1178 -16.71 6.34 31.86
CA LYS A 1178 -16.11 7.60 31.36
C LYS A 1178 -16.17 8.69 32.44
N ALA A 1179 -15.01 9.21 32.80
CA ALA A 1179 -14.84 10.23 33.84
C ALA A 1179 -13.58 11.06 33.63
N SER A 1180 -13.53 12.25 34.23
CA SER A 1180 -12.29 13.03 34.40
C SER A 1180 -11.83 12.97 35.86
N LEU A 1181 -10.53 13.13 36.11
CA LEU A 1181 -10.01 13.31 37.47
C LEU A 1181 -10.44 14.67 38.03
N PRO A 1182 -10.81 14.77 39.32
CA PRO A 1182 -11.11 16.05 39.95
C PRO A 1182 -9.84 16.87 40.17
N LEU A 1183 -10.00 18.20 40.19
CA LEU A 1183 -8.94 19.13 40.59
C LEU A 1183 -8.97 19.27 42.11
N LEU A 1184 -8.02 18.63 42.78
CA LEU A 1184 -7.84 18.67 44.24
C LEU A 1184 -6.52 19.36 44.58
N ASP A 1185 -6.53 20.14 45.65
CA ASP A 1185 -5.40 20.92 46.18
C ASP A 1185 -4.53 20.04 47.10
N ASN A 1186 -3.91 19.00 46.52
CA ASN A 1186 -2.92 18.15 47.18
C ASN A 1186 -1.90 17.59 46.17
N GLU A 1187 -0.67 17.38 46.63
CA GLU A 1187 0.48 16.94 45.82
C GLU A 1187 0.23 15.61 45.08
N TYR A 1188 -0.46 14.67 45.74
CA TYR A 1188 -0.67 13.34 45.20
C TYR A 1188 -1.70 13.34 44.06
N SER A 1189 -2.76 14.16 44.15
CA SER A 1189 -3.69 14.45 43.05
C SER A 1189 -2.95 15.07 41.86
N GLU A 1190 -2.06 16.03 42.13
CA GLU A 1190 -1.27 16.69 41.08
C GLU A 1190 -0.36 15.69 40.37
N ARG A 1191 0.40 14.88 41.11
CA ARG A 1191 1.27 13.83 40.56
C ARG A 1191 0.47 12.79 39.76
N VAL A 1192 -0.66 12.30 40.27
CA VAL A 1192 -1.53 11.35 39.55
C VAL A 1192 -2.12 11.97 38.27
N ARG A 1193 -2.60 13.22 38.31
CA ARG A 1193 -3.08 13.94 37.12
C ARG A 1193 -1.96 14.12 36.08
N ALA A 1194 -0.77 14.54 36.52
CA ALA A 1194 0.40 14.71 35.67
C ALA A 1194 0.83 13.41 34.98
N VAL A 1195 0.81 12.26 35.67
CA VAL A 1195 1.09 10.94 35.06
C VAL A 1195 0.02 10.55 34.02
N VAL A 1196 -1.26 10.73 34.34
CA VAL A 1196 -2.37 10.42 33.40
C VAL A 1196 -2.32 11.30 32.16
N GLU A 1197 -2.00 12.59 32.32
CA GLU A 1197 -1.83 13.54 31.22
C GLU A 1197 -0.57 13.26 30.40
N LYS A 1198 0.55 12.94 31.05
CA LYS A 1198 1.80 12.58 30.36
C LYS A 1198 1.70 11.26 29.60
N SER A 1199 0.95 10.28 30.12
CA SER A 1199 0.73 9.00 29.43
C SER A 1199 0.06 9.18 28.05
N ARG A 1200 -0.76 10.23 27.87
CA ARG A 1200 -1.40 10.60 26.59
C ARG A 1200 -0.66 11.68 25.78
N ASP A 1201 0.53 12.11 26.19
CA ASP A 1201 1.38 13.05 25.45
C ASP A 1201 2.04 12.36 24.24
N HIS A 1202 1.32 12.26 23.14
CA HIS A 1202 1.79 11.67 21.88
C HIS A 1202 2.99 12.43 21.27
N LYS A 1203 3.06 13.75 21.49
CA LYS A 1203 4.16 14.60 21.03
C LYS A 1203 5.48 14.23 21.69
N SER A 1204 5.51 13.95 23.00
CA SER A 1204 6.73 13.46 23.68
C SER A 1204 7.17 12.07 23.24
N LYS A 1205 6.23 11.24 22.76
CA LYS A 1205 6.55 9.96 22.11
C LYS A 1205 7.16 10.17 20.71
N GLY A 1206 7.20 11.39 20.19
CA GLY A 1206 7.68 11.73 18.86
C GLY A 1206 6.74 11.25 17.76
N VAL A 1207 5.43 11.47 17.95
CA VAL A 1207 4.37 11.11 17.00
C VAL A 1207 3.31 12.23 16.95
N GLY A 1208 2.96 12.67 15.74
CA GLY A 1208 1.77 13.49 15.51
C GLY A 1208 0.53 12.61 15.63
N SER A 1209 -0.46 13.02 16.41
CA SER A 1209 -1.74 12.31 16.53
C SER A 1209 -2.78 13.26 17.09
N ILE A 1210 -3.97 13.26 16.50
CA ILE A 1210 -5.12 14.00 17.03
C ILE A 1210 -5.80 13.26 18.21
N THR A 1211 -5.38 12.02 18.50
CA THR A 1211 -6.15 11.12 19.38
C THR A 1211 -6.04 11.54 20.83
N LEU A 1212 -7.18 11.77 21.48
CA LEU A 1212 -7.30 11.94 22.93
C LEU A 1212 -7.80 10.63 23.57
N PRO A 1213 -6.96 9.93 24.36
CA PRO A 1213 -7.36 8.73 25.08
C PRO A 1213 -8.49 9.00 26.07
N THR A 1214 -9.53 8.15 26.02
CA THR A 1214 -10.70 8.28 26.90
C THR A 1214 -10.41 7.67 28.27
N LEU A 1215 -10.55 8.44 29.35
CA LEU A 1215 -10.34 7.94 30.71
C LEU A 1215 -11.61 7.24 31.26
N TYR A 1216 -11.42 6.03 31.78
CA TYR A 1216 -12.43 5.19 32.42
C TYR A 1216 -12.03 4.85 33.86
N ILE A 1217 -12.91 5.14 34.83
CA ILE A 1217 -12.72 4.70 36.22
C ILE A 1217 -13.36 3.31 36.41
N ILE A 1218 -12.59 2.36 36.95
CA ILE A 1218 -13.02 0.98 37.23
C ILE A 1218 -12.85 0.69 38.72
N LYS A 1219 -13.89 0.12 39.34
CA LYS A 1219 -13.81 -0.52 40.66
C LYS A 1219 -13.70 -2.03 40.46
N GLU A 1220 -12.80 -2.71 41.19
CA GLU A 1220 -12.56 -4.16 41.04
C GLU A 1220 -13.83 -5.02 41.30
N ASP A 1221 -14.72 -4.60 42.19
CA ASP A 1221 -16.01 -5.22 42.50
C ASP A 1221 -17.19 -4.54 41.77
N GLY A 1222 -16.89 -3.65 40.82
CA GLY A 1222 -17.84 -2.76 40.17
C GLY A 1222 -18.52 -3.36 38.94
N ASP A 1223 -18.56 -2.61 37.84
CA ASP A 1223 -19.19 -3.06 36.60
C ASP A 1223 -18.40 -4.23 35.99
N PRO A 1224 -18.98 -5.46 35.89
CA PRO A 1224 -18.25 -6.61 35.37
C PRO A 1224 -17.82 -6.47 33.92
N SER A 1225 -18.51 -5.66 33.11
CA SER A 1225 -18.20 -5.45 31.70
C SER A 1225 -17.00 -4.53 31.51
N LEU A 1226 -16.95 -3.42 32.27
CA LEU A 1226 -15.78 -2.53 32.28
C LEU A 1226 -14.56 -3.23 32.87
N LYS A 1227 -14.73 -3.97 33.98
CA LYS A 1227 -13.67 -4.79 34.57
C LYS A 1227 -13.12 -5.79 33.55
N LEU A 1228 -13.97 -6.55 32.90
CA LEU A 1228 -13.58 -7.53 31.89
C LEU A 1228 -12.83 -6.88 30.72
N TRP A 1229 -13.29 -5.72 30.23
CA TRP A 1229 -12.63 -5.01 29.14
C TRP A 1229 -11.18 -4.65 29.50
N ALA A 1230 -10.94 -4.00 30.64
CA ALA A 1230 -9.59 -3.69 31.12
C ALA A 1230 -8.76 -4.95 31.41
N GLN A 1231 -9.35 -6.01 31.97
CA GLN A 1231 -8.66 -7.30 32.12
C GLN A 1231 -8.26 -7.91 30.76
N THR A 1232 -8.99 -7.66 29.67
CA THR A 1232 -8.56 -8.14 28.34
C THR A 1232 -7.35 -7.40 27.74
N LEU A 1233 -6.92 -6.29 28.36
CA LEU A 1233 -5.68 -5.58 28.01
C LEU A 1233 -4.46 -6.08 28.80
N LEU A 1234 -4.66 -6.91 29.83
CA LEU A 1234 -3.59 -7.62 30.54
C LEU A 1234 -3.12 -8.83 29.70
N VAL A 1235 -2.42 -8.55 28.59
CA VAL A 1235 -2.14 -9.54 27.53
C VAL A 1235 -1.24 -10.71 27.93
N GLU A 1236 -0.61 -10.68 29.11
CA GLU A 1236 0.13 -11.84 29.63
C GLU A 1236 -0.78 -12.86 30.33
N ASP A 1237 -1.96 -12.44 30.81
CA ASP A 1237 -2.92 -13.30 31.49
C ASP A 1237 -3.69 -14.22 30.52
N ARG A 1238 -4.32 -15.26 31.09
CA ARG A 1238 -5.28 -16.10 30.37
C ARG A 1238 -6.63 -15.37 30.29
N ALA A 1239 -7.14 -15.13 29.08
CA ALA A 1239 -8.39 -14.39 28.86
C ALA A 1239 -9.26 -15.05 27.77
N ASP A 1240 -10.53 -15.31 28.07
CA ASP A 1240 -11.49 -15.98 27.17
C ASP A 1240 -10.91 -17.32 26.62
N GLN A 1241 -10.73 -17.46 25.30
CA GLN A 1241 -10.05 -18.61 24.67
C GLN A 1241 -8.54 -18.37 24.41
N GLY A 1242 -7.96 -17.28 24.89
CA GLY A 1242 -6.54 -16.94 24.76
C GLY A 1242 -5.65 -17.57 25.84
N GLU A 1243 -4.49 -18.06 25.42
CA GLU A 1243 -3.44 -18.61 26.28
C GLU A 1243 -2.72 -17.52 27.09
N SER A 1244 -2.33 -17.81 28.33
CA SER A 1244 -1.40 -16.95 29.10
C SER A 1244 0.02 -16.98 28.49
N ILE A 1245 0.88 -16.03 28.84
CA ILE A 1245 2.26 -15.97 28.34
C ILE A 1245 3.06 -17.25 28.66
N VAL A 1246 2.85 -17.84 29.84
CA VAL A 1246 3.50 -19.10 30.24
C VAL A 1246 3.05 -20.27 29.34
N GLN A 1247 1.75 -20.34 29.03
CA GLN A 1247 1.21 -21.35 28.11
C GLN A 1247 1.69 -21.13 26.68
N TRP A 1248 1.72 -19.87 26.22
CA TRP A 1248 2.19 -19.48 24.89
C TRP A 1248 3.67 -19.83 24.68
N ILE A 1249 4.55 -19.46 25.60
CA ILE A 1249 5.98 -19.81 25.53
C ILE A 1249 6.19 -21.33 25.61
N SER A 1250 5.42 -22.05 26.43
CA SER A 1250 5.48 -23.51 26.51
C SER A 1250 5.05 -24.19 25.19
N LYS A 1251 3.97 -23.71 24.58
CA LYS A 1251 3.46 -24.18 23.28
C LYS A 1251 4.40 -23.84 22.13
N LEU A 1252 5.00 -22.64 22.12
CA LEU A 1252 6.03 -22.26 21.15
C LEU A 1252 7.26 -23.17 21.29
N ARG A 1253 7.71 -23.45 22.52
CA ARG A 1253 8.77 -24.42 22.81
C ARG A 1253 8.42 -25.81 22.27
N GLU A 1254 7.25 -26.35 22.57
CA GLU A 1254 6.81 -27.64 22.02
C GLU A 1254 6.82 -27.66 20.48
N LYS A 1255 6.34 -26.60 19.83
CA LYS A 1255 6.31 -26.48 18.36
C LYS A 1255 7.64 -26.12 17.70
N VAL A 1256 8.66 -25.79 18.48
CA VAL A 1256 10.06 -25.58 18.05
C VAL A 1256 10.94 -26.81 18.34
N TYR A 1257 10.38 -27.80 19.05
CA TYR A 1257 11.00 -29.09 19.38
C TYR A 1257 10.34 -30.28 18.66
N GLN A 1258 9.19 -30.07 18.01
CA GLN A 1258 8.54 -30.97 17.03
C GLN A 1258 9.05 -30.69 15.61
#